data_AF-A0A9Q5FS52-F1
#
_entry.id   AF-A0A9Q5FS52-F1
#
_cell.length_a   1.000
_cell.length_b   1.000
_cell.length_c   1.000
_cell.angle_alpha   90.00
_cell.angle_beta   90.00
_cell.angle_gamma   90.00
#
_symmetry.space_group_name_H-M   'P 1'
#
loop_
_entity.id
_entity.type
_entity.pdbx_description
1 polymer ?
#
loop_
_entity_poly.entity_id
_entity_poly.type
_entity_poly.pdbx_seq_one_letter_code
_entity_poly.pdbx_strand_id
1 'polypeptide(L)'
;MLSNQRGGEEVYRAGYFRGLRPEPELWVDEWADRYMRIPQSSGAAEPGPYRTDRTPYAREPMRCLSPAHPCKRVVTMVASQLMKTQIALNWIGGCIHMAPANILLLEPTQKLAQSVAGRVDQAVEAVPELRERVVVPRSRKGTNTWENKQFEGGRLFIATAGSSSNLAEKSVRYVYGDEVDRWEMDIDNEGDPVKLAEARASTFGRNAKFYFSSSPTIKGASRIADLFKMSDQRHYYVPCPHCGHMQVLEWTNLKWDENYRLVQYLCSGPECGAMIDEHAKATMLSKGEWRAHAQGDGETVGFHLNALYAPLGWTSWSSLAKDFDDALIMQKQGDQATMQVFYNTKLALPWDNAMEQTKAEVLQARARAENYVLGTVPIGALMLTAAVDVQGNRLEFIVIGWGMGMERWVIDHQVIMGDPCDSRTWEVLDDKLKVRYRHASGVGLGILATAVDSGGHHTHEVYQFCRIRRWRNVFAVKGDSHSSKNIIAQRPSRVDVNWRGNIEKNGAELWMIGTDTAKDWIYNRYPLESGPGALHFAKDLPDDFFAQCVAERKVARYVKGKRRVEWTKSKAERNEALDLMVYALAMAEYLGLHRYHENDWEKVRQSLMQHHLFEDKTLPADDTQPEAPVESLARTVETFQTAHPQAVVTHRVTPPKPVAATPPRRVSRSGYLITGQPLTEDRDGFTPMVALEPGTMQELGPGEEVEFSKPPDAGNNYPDFMRQQLMAAAAGTGTPYEILTGDMREVNDRALRVVLNEFRRRLEQLQFGVYVHQLCRPVRAAWLDMAVLAGRLTLVDYAQRRREYLRTRWVPQGWAYIQPVQDIQARMMEVNAGFNSRSEMVLRQGYDAETVDEENAADQKRARELGLNYKTLVELPTEPADKETP
;
A
#
# COMPACT_ATOMS: atom_id res chain seq x y z
N MET A 1 45.36 -43.70 18.84
CA MET A 1 45.09 -42.46 18.07
C MET A 1 44.09 -41.61 18.84
N LEU A 2 44.55 -40.90 19.89
CA LEU A 2 43.73 -40.11 20.80
C LEU A 2 44.28 -38.67 20.80
N SER A 3 43.83 -37.81 19.88
CA SER A 3 44.18 -36.38 19.91
C SER A 3 43.33 -35.57 18.92
N ASN A 4 42.02 -35.44 19.16
CA ASN A 4 41.24 -34.36 18.50
C ASN A 4 39.89 -34.05 19.19
N GLN A 5 39.82 -34.18 20.52
CA GLN A 5 38.73 -33.58 21.28
C GLN A 5 39.22 -32.20 21.73
N ARG A 6 38.70 -31.13 21.10
CA ARG A 6 38.88 -29.76 21.62
C ARG A 6 38.42 -29.73 23.07
N GLY A 7 39.21 -29.14 23.96
CA GLY A 7 38.83 -29.01 25.37
C GLY A 7 37.52 -28.23 25.52
N GLY A 8 36.71 -28.54 26.54
CA GLY A 8 35.43 -27.86 26.77
C GLY A 8 35.57 -26.33 26.88
N GLU A 9 36.71 -25.86 27.41
CA GLU A 9 37.11 -24.45 27.43
C GLU A 9 37.20 -23.84 26.02
N GLU A 10 37.90 -24.51 25.08
CA GLU A 10 38.11 -24.00 23.73
C GLU A 10 36.79 -23.84 22.97
N VAL A 11 35.87 -24.80 23.14
CA VAL A 11 34.55 -24.78 22.52
C VAL A 11 33.70 -23.65 23.11
N TYR A 12 33.67 -23.52 24.44
CA TYR A 12 32.95 -22.44 25.12
C TYR A 12 33.48 -21.07 24.72
N ARG A 13 34.81 -20.90 24.74
CA ARG A 13 35.50 -19.67 24.37
C ARG A 13 35.20 -19.25 22.93
N ALA A 14 35.25 -20.20 21.99
CA ALA A 14 34.93 -19.93 20.59
C ALA A 14 33.46 -19.50 20.41
N GLY A 15 32.52 -20.14 21.10
CA GLY A 15 31.10 -19.77 21.09
C GLY A 15 30.85 -18.39 21.71
N TYR A 16 31.45 -18.11 22.88
CA TYR A 16 31.32 -16.84 23.58
C TYR A 16 31.87 -15.67 22.77
N PHE A 17 33.10 -15.78 22.23
CA PHE A 17 33.67 -14.72 21.38
C PHE A 17 32.94 -14.56 20.05
N ARG A 18 32.35 -15.64 19.50
CA ARG A 18 31.49 -15.52 18.32
C ARG A 18 30.23 -14.69 18.64
N GLY A 19 29.59 -14.93 19.79
CA GLY A 19 28.43 -14.16 20.22
C GLY A 19 28.72 -12.70 20.61
N LEU A 20 29.95 -12.40 21.02
CA LEU A 20 30.40 -11.03 21.29
C LEU A 20 30.77 -10.24 20.03
N ARG A 21 31.01 -10.90 18.90
CA ARG A 21 31.31 -10.20 17.65
C ARG A 21 30.02 -9.58 17.13
N PRO A 22 29.96 -8.25 16.94
CA PRO A 22 28.82 -7.64 16.28
C PRO A 22 28.67 -8.25 14.89
N GLU A 23 27.44 -8.52 14.49
CA GLU A 23 27.15 -8.95 13.13
C GLU A 23 27.61 -7.85 12.16
N PRO A 24 28.13 -8.21 10.96
CA PRO A 24 28.55 -7.22 9.98
C PRO A 24 27.35 -6.34 9.59
N GLU A 25 27.46 -5.04 9.83
CA GLU A 25 26.45 -4.05 9.41
C GLU A 25 26.67 -3.71 7.94
N LEU A 26 26.36 -4.66 7.06
CA LEU A 26 26.41 -4.48 5.60
C LEU A 26 25.00 -4.37 5.03
N TRP A 27 24.86 -3.57 3.98
CA TRP A 27 23.67 -3.62 3.15
C TRP A 27 23.66 -4.91 2.32
N VAL A 28 22.48 -5.37 1.93
CA VAL A 28 22.32 -6.65 1.19
C VAL A 28 23.06 -6.62 -0.15
N ASP A 29 23.17 -5.47 -0.83
CA ASP A 29 23.95 -5.34 -2.07
C ASP A 29 25.45 -5.54 -1.81
N GLU A 30 25.97 -4.93 -0.74
CA GLU A 30 27.38 -5.06 -0.34
C GLU A 30 27.70 -6.48 0.13
N TRP A 31 26.77 -7.12 0.84
CA TRP A 31 26.87 -8.52 1.20
C TRP A 31 26.90 -9.40 -0.04
N ALA A 32 26.02 -9.14 -1.02
CA ALA A 32 25.95 -9.92 -2.24
C ALA A 32 27.25 -9.81 -3.06
N ASP A 33 27.78 -8.60 -3.25
CA ASP A 33 29.05 -8.39 -3.97
C ASP A 33 30.24 -9.07 -3.28
N ARG A 34 30.24 -9.16 -1.95
CA ARG A 34 31.35 -9.72 -1.17
C ARG A 34 31.29 -11.24 -1.05
N TYR A 35 30.10 -11.80 -0.85
CA TYR A 35 29.95 -13.20 -0.43
C TYR A 35 29.14 -14.06 -1.40
N MET A 36 28.16 -13.49 -2.10
CA MET A 36 27.25 -14.29 -2.93
C MET A 36 27.97 -14.89 -4.13
N ARG A 37 27.71 -16.18 -4.37
CA ARG A 37 28.26 -16.92 -5.51
C ARG A 37 27.15 -17.61 -6.27
N ILE A 38 27.14 -17.42 -7.58
CA ILE A 38 26.23 -18.10 -8.51
C ILE A 38 26.89 -19.41 -8.95
N PRO A 39 26.33 -20.57 -8.58
CA PRO A 39 26.93 -21.86 -8.90
C PRO A 39 26.73 -22.22 -10.38
N GLN A 40 27.73 -22.87 -10.99
CA GLN A 40 27.63 -23.36 -12.38
C GLN A 40 26.44 -24.31 -12.59
N SER A 41 26.12 -25.12 -11.58
CA SER A 41 25.00 -26.07 -11.60
C SER A 41 23.61 -25.42 -11.61
N SER A 42 23.52 -24.10 -11.40
CA SER A 42 22.24 -23.36 -11.48
C SER A 42 21.77 -23.12 -12.92
N GLY A 43 22.62 -23.36 -13.92
CA GLY A 43 22.34 -23.04 -15.32
C GLY A 43 22.38 -21.55 -15.63
N ALA A 44 22.91 -20.72 -14.72
CA ALA A 44 23.10 -19.29 -14.96
C ALA A 44 24.13 -19.03 -16.07
N ALA A 45 23.86 -18.03 -16.91
CA ALA A 45 24.74 -17.65 -18.02
C ALA A 45 26.13 -17.17 -17.58
N GLU A 46 26.22 -16.55 -16.40
CA GLU A 46 27.45 -16.00 -15.83
C GLU A 46 27.68 -16.55 -14.40
N PRO A 47 28.26 -17.76 -14.26
CA PRO A 47 28.56 -18.32 -12.95
C PRO A 47 29.79 -17.66 -12.31
N GLY A 48 29.86 -17.66 -10.97
CA GLY A 48 30.97 -17.07 -10.21
C GLY A 48 30.50 -16.07 -9.15
N PRO A 49 31.37 -15.14 -8.71
CA PRO A 49 30.99 -14.07 -7.80
C PRO A 49 29.85 -13.22 -8.36
N TYR A 50 28.81 -12.96 -7.56
CA TYR A 50 27.77 -12.02 -7.93
C TYR A 50 28.37 -10.61 -8.06
N ARG A 51 27.96 -9.85 -9.08
CA ARG A 51 28.46 -8.49 -9.33
C ARG A 51 27.30 -7.56 -9.59
N THR A 52 27.01 -6.68 -8.63
CA THR A 52 25.96 -5.67 -8.75
C THR A 52 26.25 -4.70 -9.89
N ASP A 53 27.52 -4.44 -10.21
CA ASP A 53 27.92 -3.59 -11.35
C ASP A 53 27.40 -4.11 -12.70
N ARG A 54 27.08 -5.41 -12.78
CA ARG A 54 26.47 -6.02 -13.97
C ARG A 54 24.99 -5.67 -14.10
N THR A 55 24.31 -5.52 -12.98
CA THR A 55 22.89 -5.14 -12.87
C THR A 55 22.73 -4.00 -11.86
N PRO A 56 23.23 -2.77 -12.15
CA PRO A 56 23.30 -1.69 -11.16
C PRO A 56 21.93 -1.33 -10.56
N TYR A 57 20.87 -1.46 -11.36
CA TYR A 57 19.48 -1.27 -10.93
C TYR A 57 19.04 -2.21 -9.79
N ALA A 58 19.71 -3.35 -9.56
CA ALA A 58 19.39 -4.26 -8.46
C ALA A 58 19.89 -3.77 -7.08
N ARG A 59 20.80 -2.79 -7.05
CA ARG A 59 21.43 -2.27 -5.84
C ARG A 59 20.41 -1.71 -4.86
N GLU A 60 19.55 -0.82 -5.33
CA GLU A 60 18.62 -0.09 -4.49
C GLU A 60 17.49 -0.97 -3.92
N PRO A 61 16.85 -1.86 -4.69
CA PRO A 61 15.94 -2.86 -4.12
C PRO A 61 16.58 -3.69 -3.00
N MET A 62 17.83 -4.13 -3.16
CA MET A 62 18.55 -4.87 -2.12
C MET A 62 18.80 -4.01 -0.87
N ARG A 63 19.18 -2.74 -1.05
CA ARG A 63 19.32 -1.79 0.08
C ARG A 63 18.01 -1.60 0.82
N CYS A 64 16.90 -1.39 0.10
CA CYS A 64 15.58 -1.28 0.73
C CYS A 64 15.18 -2.55 1.50
N LEU A 65 15.52 -3.73 0.99
CA LEU A 65 15.29 -5.01 1.67
C LEU A 65 16.17 -5.22 2.91
N SER A 66 17.24 -4.45 3.08
CA SER A 66 18.15 -4.61 4.21
C SER A 66 17.42 -4.36 5.55
N PRO A 67 17.66 -5.16 6.60
CA PRO A 67 16.94 -5.06 7.88
C PRO A 67 17.01 -3.68 8.56
N ALA A 68 18.09 -2.93 8.35
CA ALA A 68 18.28 -1.58 8.90
C ALA A 68 17.46 -0.51 8.15
N HIS A 69 17.04 -0.77 6.91
CA HIS A 69 16.29 0.19 6.11
C HIS A 69 14.88 0.39 6.69
N PRO A 70 14.33 1.61 6.73
CA PRO A 70 13.02 1.88 7.34
C PRO A 70 11.81 1.31 6.58
N CYS A 71 11.91 1.06 5.26
CA CYS A 71 10.77 0.57 4.49
C CYS A 71 10.31 -0.81 4.97
N LYS A 72 9.02 -1.09 4.91
CA LYS A 72 8.46 -2.39 5.32
C LYS A 72 8.29 -3.31 4.12
N ARG A 73 7.86 -2.75 2.98
CA ARG A 73 7.51 -3.49 1.77
C ARG A 73 8.35 -3.03 0.59
N VAL A 74 8.90 -3.98 -0.15
CA VAL A 74 9.57 -3.76 -1.43
C VAL A 74 8.78 -4.49 -2.51
N VAL A 75 8.40 -3.77 -3.56
CA VAL A 75 7.59 -4.30 -4.67
C VAL A 75 8.38 -4.18 -5.96
N THR A 76 8.56 -5.27 -6.71
CA THR A 76 9.23 -5.25 -8.01
C THR A 76 8.28 -5.71 -9.11
N MET A 77 7.73 -4.74 -9.86
CA MET A 77 6.95 -4.97 -11.07
C MET A 77 7.91 -4.98 -12.28
N VAL A 78 8.49 -6.15 -12.55
CA VAL A 78 9.68 -6.26 -13.42
C VAL A 78 9.50 -7.37 -14.46
N ALA A 79 10.10 -7.18 -15.62
CA ALA A 79 10.09 -8.14 -16.71
C ALA A 79 10.63 -9.51 -16.27
N SER A 80 10.21 -10.56 -16.98
CA SER A 80 10.65 -11.92 -16.72
C SER A 80 12.16 -12.07 -16.95
N GLN A 81 12.80 -12.93 -16.14
CA GLN A 81 14.23 -13.27 -16.26
C GLN A 81 15.23 -12.10 -16.11
N LEU A 82 14.86 -11.02 -15.40
CA LEU A 82 15.80 -9.94 -15.05
C LEU A 82 16.42 -10.12 -13.66
N MET A 83 15.83 -9.51 -12.62
CA MET A 83 16.46 -9.43 -11.28
C MET A 83 15.68 -10.09 -10.15
N LYS A 84 14.39 -10.37 -10.35
CA LYS A 84 13.40 -10.69 -9.30
C LYS A 84 13.90 -11.75 -8.29
N THR A 85 14.08 -12.98 -8.75
CA THR A 85 14.47 -14.12 -7.90
C THR A 85 15.91 -14.02 -7.40
N GLN A 86 16.84 -13.43 -8.18
CA GLN A 86 18.24 -13.31 -7.73
C GLN A 86 18.36 -12.33 -6.56
N ILE A 87 17.61 -11.22 -6.58
CA ILE A 87 17.52 -10.29 -5.43
C ILE A 87 16.98 -11.03 -4.20
N ALA A 88 15.98 -11.88 -4.35
CA ALA A 88 15.45 -12.67 -3.23
C ALA A 88 16.50 -13.62 -2.65
N LEU A 89 17.26 -14.33 -3.49
CA LEU A 89 18.33 -15.23 -3.03
C LEU A 89 19.43 -14.44 -2.30
N ASN A 90 19.83 -13.28 -2.82
CA ASN A 90 20.80 -12.40 -2.18
C ASN A 90 20.29 -11.92 -0.81
N TRP A 91 19.02 -11.52 -0.75
CA TRP A 91 18.39 -11.05 0.48
C TRP A 91 18.24 -12.15 1.53
N ILE A 92 17.78 -13.34 1.15
CA ILE A 92 17.68 -14.50 2.03
C ILE A 92 19.05 -14.88 2.59
N GLY A 93 20.07 -14.97 1.73
CA GLY A 93 21.45 -15.24 2.15
C GLY A 93 21.98 -14.18 3.11
N GLY A 94 21.80 -12.89 2.78
CA GLY A 94 22.18 -11.79 3.65
C GLY A 94 21.48 -11.84 5.01
N CYS A 95 20.18 -12.16 5.05
CA CYS A 95 19.44 -12.31 6.31
C CYS A 95 19.95 -13.49 7.15
N ILE A 96 20.24 -14.65 6.54
CA ILE A 96 20.81 -15.80 7.24
C ILE A 96 22.19 -15.47 7.82
N HIS A 97 22.98 -14.65 7.13
CA HIS A 97 24.33 -14.30 7.57
C HIS A 97 24.37 -13.21 8.64
N MET A 98 23.56 -12.16 8.48
CA MET A 98 23.72 -10.88 9.19
C MET A 98 22.59 -10.54 10.16
N ALA A 99 21.40 -11.14 10.02
CA ALA A 99 20.24 -10.82 10.86
C ALA A 99 19.24 -11.99 10.87
N PRO A 100 19.64 -13.18 11.38
CA PRO A 100 18.89 -14.41 11.23
C PRO A 100 17.53 -14.33 11.95
N ALA A 101 16.49 -14.72 11.23
CA ALA A 101 15.11 -14.84 11.74
C ALA A 101 14.33 -15.81 10.85
N ASN A 102 13.09 -16.14 11.23
CA ASN A 102 12.24 -16.96 10.37
C ASN A 102 11.87 -16.22 9.07
N ILE A 103 12.05 -16.91 7.95
CA ILE A 103 11.75 -16.43 6.59
C ILE A 103 10.65 -17.30 5.99
N LEU A 104 9.67 -16.70 5.31
CA LEU A 104 8.65 -17.40 4.52
C LEU A 104 8.84 -17.07 3.03
N LEU A 105 8.96 -18.09 2.20
CA LEU A 105 9.01 -18.01 0.75
C LEU A 105 7.74 -18.63 0.17
N LEU A 106 7.03 -17.86 -0.64
CA LEU A 106 5.76 -18.21 -1.25
C LEU A 106 5.87 -18.19 -2.77
N GLU A 107 5.48 -19.31 -3.38
CA GLU A 107 5.40 -19.48 -4.83
C GLU A 107 3.97 -19.85 -5.25
N PRO A 108 3.55 -19.58 -6.50
CA PRO A 108 2.19 -19.91 -6.96
C PRO A 108 1.91 -21.43 -6.96
N THR A 109 2.93 -22.24 -7.27
CA THR A 109 2.77 -23.70 -7.40
C THR A 109 3.87 -24.46 -6.67
N GLN A 110 3.59 -25.70 -6.26
CA GLN A 110 4.55 -26.54 -5.56
C GLN A 110 5.80 -26.85 -6.40
N LYS A 111 5.64 -26.99 -7.72
CA LYS A 111 6.77 -27.22 -8.64
C LYS A 111 7.72 -26.03 -8.68
N LEU A 112 7.18 -24.80 -8.69
CA LEU A 112 7.99 -23.58 -8.61
C LEU A 112 8.69 -23.47 -7.24
N ALA A 113 7.95 -23.74 -6.15
CA ALA A 113 8.50 -23.80 -4.79
C ALA A 113 9.70 -24.77 -4.68
N GLN A 114 9.58 -25.97 -5.23
CA GLN A 114 10.69 -26.94 -5.28
C GLN A 114 11.86 -26.46 -6.13
N SER A 115 11.59 -25.81 -7.27
CA SER A 115 12.64 -25.26 -8.14
C SER A 115 13.43 -24.17 -7.43
N VAL A 116 12.76 -23.24 -6.75
CA VAL A 116 13.41 -22.16 -6.00
C VAL A 116 14.10 -22.70 -4.75
N ALA A 117 13.53 -23.69 -4.06
CA ALA A 117 14.20 -24.40 -2.97
C ALA A 117 15.53 -25.01 -3.42
N GLY A 118 15.59 -25.61 -4.61
CA GLY A 118 16.82 -26.13 -5.20
C GLY A 118 17.86 -25.04 -5.48
N ARG A 119 17.44 -23.85 -5.94
CA ARG A 119 18.36 -22.70 -6.11
C ARG A 119 18.90 -22.19 -4.77
N VAL A 120 18.08 -22.20 -3.72
CA VAL A 120 18.53 -21.87 -2.36
C VAL A 120 19.58 -22.88 -1.89
N ASP A 121 19.37 -24.18 -2.10
CA ASP A 121 20.36 -25.21 -1.73
C ASP A 121 21.69 -25.00 -2.46
N GLN A 122 21.63 -24.75 -3.77
CA GLN A 122 22.81 -24.45 -4.57
C GLN A 122 23.55 -23.19 -4.09
N ALA A 123 22.83 -22.13 -3.73
CA ALA A 123 23.43 -20.91 -3.19
C ALA A 123 24.08 -21.15 -1.81
N VAL A 124 23.42 -21.92 -0.94
CA VAL A 124 23.96 -22.29 0.39
C VAL A 124 25.24 -23.12 0.24
N GLU A 125 25.29 -24.05 -0.70
CA GLU A 125 26.48 -24.85 -0.96
C GLU A 125 27.65 -24.01 -1.51
N ALA A 126 27.34 -23.06 -2.39
CA ALA A 126 28.33 -22.21 -3.04
C ALA A 126 28.92 -21.13 -2.12
N VAL A 127 28.16 -20.64 -1.13
CA VAL A 127 28.57 -19.55 -0.23
C VAL A 127 29.05 -20.11 1.12
N PRO A 128 30.36 -20.05 1.44
CA PRO A 128 30.92 -20.62 2.67
C PRO A 128 30.23 -20.15 3.95
N GLU A 129 29.90 -18.86 4.03
CA GLU A 129 29.28 -18.21 5.17
C GLU A 129 27.88 -18.76 5.48
N LEU A 130 27.16 -19.18 4.44
CA LEU A 130 25.85 -19.82 4.56
C LEU A 130 26.00 -21.30 4.91
N ARG A 131 26.94 -22.00 4.26
CA ARG A 131 27.20 -23.43 4.48
C ARG A 131 27.56 -23.74 5.93
N GLU A 132 28.25 -22.84 6.62
CA GLU A 132 28.58 -23.00 8.04
C GLU A 132 27.38 -22.80 9.00
N ARG A 133 26.34 -22.09 8.57
CA ARG A 133 25.17 -21.72 9.40
C ARG A 133 23.94 -22.58 9.13
N VAL A 134 23.79 -23.10 7.92
CA VAL A 134 22.68 -23.97 7.53
C VAL A 134 22.95 -25.39 7.98
N VAL A 135 21.98 -26.02 8.66
CA VAL A 135 22.14 -27.37 9.20
C VAL A 135 22.22 -28.38 8.06
N VAL A 136 23.33 -29.13 7.99
CA VAL A 136 23.51 -30.19 7.00
C VAL A 136 22.47 -31.31 7.22
N PRO A 137 21.79 -31.80 6.17
CA PRO A 137 20.86 -32.93 6.31
C PRO A 137 21.59 -34.18 6.83
N ARG A 138 21.33 -34.59 8.07
CA ARG A 138 21.71 -35.93 8.58
C ARG A 138 20.53 -36.90 8.47
N SER A 139 20.85 -38.16 8.19
CA SER A 139 19.96 -39.19 7.63
C SER A 139 18.67 -39.52 8.43
N ARG A 140 17.70 -40.06 7.67
CA ARG A 140 16.44 -40.76 8.02
C ARG A 140 15.40 -40.10 8.94
N LYS A 141 15.73 -39.07 9.73
CA LYS A 141 14.77 -38.20 10.45
C LYS A 141 15.17 -36.73 10.27
N GLY A 142 15.35 -36.31 9.02
CA GLY A 142 15.95 -35.02 8.68
C GLY A 142 15.09 -33.83 9.10
N THR A 143 15.60 -33.02 10.02
CA THR A 143 15.03 -31.71 10.41
C THR A 143 15.08 -30.68 9.27
N ASN A 144 15.85 -30.95 8.21
CA ASN A 144 16.00 -30.11 7.03
C ASN A 144 15.34 -30.80 5.81
N THR A 145 14.27 -30.21 5.28
CA THR A 145 13.52 -30.67 4.09
C THR A 145 13.50 -29.57 3.03
N TRP A 146 13.00 -29.86 1.82
CA TRP A 146 12.88 -28.81 0.79
C TRP A 146 11.94 -27.68 1.22
N GLU A 147 10.92 -27.98 2.03
CA GLU A 147 9.96 -27.01 2.59
C GLU A 147 10.48 -26.27 3.84
N ASN A 148 11.43 -26.86 4.55
CA ASN A 148 11.90 -26.35 5.84
C ASN A 148 13.43 -26.45 5.92
N LYS A 149 14.11 -25.33 5.71
CA LYS A 149 15.57 -25.23 5.84
C LYS A 149 15.94 -24.56 7.16
N GLN A 150 16.57 -25.31 8.07
CA GLN A 150 16.96 -24.80 9.38
C GLN A 150 18.39 -24.23 9.36
N PHE A 151 18.57 -23.08 10.01
CA PHE A 151 19.87 -22.42 10.18
C PHE A 151 20.01 -21.83 11.58
N GLU A 152 21.22 -21.42 11.95
CA GLU A 152 21.50 -20.74 13.22
C GLU A 152 20.67 -19.45 13.33
N GLY A 153 19.78 -19.37 14.32
CA GLY A 153 18.90 -18.21 14.54
C GLY A 153 17.55 -18.22 13.82
N GLY A 154 17.23 -19.22 12.98
CA GLY A 154 15.92 -19.27 12.32
C GLY A 154 15.66 -20.47 11.40
N ARG A 155 14.55 -20.38 10.65
CA ARG A 155 14.16 -21.34 9.61
C ARG A 155 13.63 -20.61 8.38
N LEU A 156 13.95 -21.14 7.20
CA LEU A 156 13.35 -20.77 5.93
C LEU A 156 12.23 -21.78 5.63
N PHE A 157 11.01 -21.26 5.60
CA PHE A 157 9.81 -21.98 5.22
C PHE A 157 9.52 -21.71 3.74
N ILE A 158 9.38 -22.76 2.96
CA ILE A 158 9.07 -22.69 1.53
C ILE A 158 7.72 -23.36 1.34
N ALA A 159 6.74 -22.61 0.84
CA ALA A 159 5.37 -23.07 0.70
C ALA A 159 4.70 -22.51 -0.55
N THR A 160 3.52 -23.06 -0.87
CA THR A 160 2.68 -22.54 -1.94
C THR A 160 1.74 -21.48 -1.40
N ALA A 161 1.52 -20.41 -2.16
CA ALA A 161 0.51 -19.40 -1.87
C ALA A 161 -0.92 -19.90 -2.13
N GLY A 162 -1.13 -21.12 -2.62
CA GLY A 162 -2.45 -21.66 -2.96
C GLY A 162 -3.19 -22.40 -1.83
N SER A 163 -2.74 -22.29 -0.58
CA SER A 163 -3.44 -22.90 0.57
C SER A 163 -3.42 -21.96 1.77
N SER A 164 -4.60 -21.72 2.36
CA SER A 164 -4.79 -20.92 3.59
C SER A 164 -3.91 -21.44 4.73
N SER A 165 -3.86 -22.75 4.92
CA SER A 165 -3.05 -23.42 5.95
C SER A 165 -1.57 -23.03 5.92
N ASN A 166 -0.96 -22.99 4.72
CA ASN A 166 0.43 -22.59 4.53
C ASN A 166 0.67 -21.12 4.90
N LEU A 167 -0.34 -20.29 4.66
CA LEU A 167 -0.35 -18.87 4.99
C LEU A 167 -0.78 -18.61 6.44
N ALA A 168 -1.29 -19.61 7.19
CA ALA A 168 -1.96 -19.43 8.47
C ALA A 168 -1.18 -19.88 9.72
N GLU A 169 -0.09 -20.62 9.58
CA GLU A 169 0.47 -21.36 10.73
C GLU A 169 1.71 -20.70 11.38
N LYS A 170 2.51 -19.92 10.64
CA LYS A 170 3.89 -19.59 11.07
C LYS A 170 4.11 -18.09 11.32
N SER A 171 4.71 -17.75 12.47
CA SER A 171 5.20 -16.40 12.78
C SER A 171 6.57 -16.18 12.15
N VAL A 172 6.67 -15.22 11.22
CA VAL A 172 7.89 -14.96 10.42
C VAL A 172 8.21 -13.47 10.35
N ARG A 173 9.50 -13.11 10.33
CA ARG A 173 9.94 -11.71 10.23
C ARG A 173 10.02 -11.25 8.78
N TYR A 174 10.45 -12.15 7.91
CA TYR A 174 10.73 -11.88 6.51
C TYR A 174 9.80 -12.71 5.63
N VAL A 175 9.16 -12.08 4.65
CA VAL A 175 8.26 -12.75 3.70
C VAL A 175 8.67 -12.40 2.28
N TYR A 176 8.89 -13.40 1.45
CA TYR A 176 9.10 -13.28 0.02
C TYR A 176 7.94 -13.95 -0.73
N GLY A 177 7.25 -13.20 -1.58
CA GLY A 177 6.26 -13.73 -2.50
C GLY A 177 6.70 -13.51 -3.95
N ASP A 178 6.97 -14.58 -4.68
CA ASP A 178 7.28 -14.52 -6.11
C ASP A 178 6.04 -14.80 -6.96
N GLU A 179 6.06 -14.29 -8.19
CA GLU A 179 4.99 -14.37 -9.17
C GLU A 179 3.59 -14.08 -8.59
N VAL A 180 3.47 -13.02 -7.77
CA VAL A 180 2.25 -12.64 -7.03
C VAL A 180 1.00 -12.50 -7.91
N ASP A 181 1.17 -12.14 -9.18
CA ASP A 181 0.05 -12.05 -10.13
C ASP A 181 -0.53 -13.40 -10.55
N ARG A 182 0.21 -14.49 -10.35
CA ARG A 182 -0.26 -15.86 -10.63
C ARG A 182 -0.95 -16.49 -9.43
N TRP A 183 -1.00 -15.81 -8.29
CA TRP A 183 -1.67 -16.31 -7.09
C TRP A 183 -3.19 -16.26 -7.25
N GLU A 184 -3.90 -17.13 -6.54
CA GLU A 184 -5.37 -17.14 -6.52
C GLU A 184 -5.92 -15.88 -5.82
N MET A 185 -7.07 -15.37 -6.27
CA MET A 185 -7.67 -14.12 -5.75
C MET A 185 -8.24 -14.28 -4.35
N ASP A 186 -8.72 -15.47 -4.06
CA ASP A 186 -9.32 -15.80 -2.80
C ASP A 186 -8.96 -17.25 -2.52
N ILE A 187 -8.26 -17.47 -1.43
CA ILE A 187 -7.80 -18.81 -1.04
C ILE A 187 -8.74 -19.28 0.04
N ASP A 188 -9.45 -20.36 -0.23
CA ASP A 188 -10.37 -21.00 0.72
C ASP A 188 -11.44 -20.05 1.30
N ASN A 189 -11.81 -18.97 0.58
CA ASN A 189 -12.69 -17.89 1.04
C ASN A 189 -12.18 -17.10 2.27
N GLU A 190 -10.88 -17.13 2.55
CA GLU A 190 -10.25 -16.41 3.67
C GLU A 190 -9.75 -15.00 3.29
N GLY A 191 -9.80 -14.65 2.00
CA GLY A 191 -9.43 -13.33 1.49
C GLY A 191 -8.07 -13.28 0.77
N ASP A 192 -7.51 -12.06 0.71
CA ASP A 192 -6.33 -11.76 -0.11
C ASP A 192 -5.05 -12.43 0.44
N PRO A 193 -4.36 -13.31 -0.34
CA PRO A 193 -3.13 -13.97 0.10
C PRO A 193 -2.03 -13.01 0.56
N VAL A 194 -1.91 -11.84 -0.07
CA VAL A 194 -0.85 -10.89 0.27
C VAL A 194 -1.06 -10.41 1.70
N LYS A 195 -2.31 -10.08 2.06
CA LYS A 195 -2.68 -9.66 3.42
C LYS A 195 -2.52 -10.80 4.44
N LEU A 196 -2.88 -12.02 4.06
CA LEU A 196 -2.71 -13.20 4.92
C LEU A 196 -1.23 -13.49 5.21
N ALA A 197 -0.37 -13.34 4.20
CA ALA A 197 1.07 -13.46 4.35
C ALA A 197 1.65 -12.33 5.22
N GLU A 198 1.16 -11.10 5.06
CA GLU A 198 1.57 -9.96 5.88
C GLU A 198 1.18 -10.08 7.35
N ALA A 199 -0.01 -10.64 7.62
CA ALA A 199 -0.47 -10.89 8.98
C ALA A 199 0.48 -11.79 9.78
N ARG A 200 1.29 -12.63 9.12
CA ARG A 200 2.29 -13.50 9.75
C ARG A 200 3.44 -12.77 10.42
N ALA A 201 3.73 -11.55 9.97
CA ALA A 201 4.81 -10.74 10.53
C ALA A 201 4.31 -9.66 11.50
N SER A 202 3.02 -9.69 11.87
CA SER A 202 2.40 -8.71 12.77
C SER A 202 3.11 -8.58 14.12
N THR A 203 3.67 -9.67 14.66
CA THR A 203 4.43 -9.70 15.91
C THR A 203 5.77 -8.94 15.83
N PHE A 204 6.29 -8.70 14.62
CA PHE A 204 7.58 -8.01 14.41
C PHE A 204 7.43 -6.50 14.15
N GLY A 205 6.21 -5.99 13.98
CA GLY A 205 5.92 -4.56 13.82
C GLY A 205 6.79 -3.91 12.72
N ARG A 206 7.59 -2.90 13.11
CA ARG A 206 8.52 -2.18 12.21
C ARG A 206 9.66 -3.05 11.67
N ASN A 207 9.99 -4.15 12.35
CA ASN A 207 11.11 -5.03 11.96
C ASN A 207 10.72 -6.06 10.91
N ALA A 208 9.45 -6.13 10.52
CA ALA A 208 8.97 -6.99 9.45
C ALA A 208 9.44 -6.46 8.08
N LYS A 209 9.78 -7.37 7.16
CA LYS A 209 10.10 -7.02 5.78
C LYS A 209 9.40 -7.94 4.79
N PHE A 210 8.86 -7.33 3.74
CA PHE A 210 8.14 -8.00 2.67
C PHE A 210 8.81 -7.71 1.34
N TYR A 211 9.00 -8.75 0.53
CA TYR A 211 9.41 -8.63 -0.85
C TYR A 211 8.38 -9.29 -1.75
N PHE A 212 7.76 -8.52 -2.64
CA PHE A 212 6.80 -9.03 -3.61
C PHE A 212 7.29 -8.74 -5.02
N SER A 213 7.43 -9.79 -5.83
CA SER A 213 7.92 -9.68 -7.21
C SER A 213 6.99 -10.35 -8.19
N SER A 214 6.75 -9.71 -9.34
CA SER A 214 6.05 -10.34 -10.46
C SER A 214 6.20 -9.53 -11.75
N SER A 215 5.95 -10.16 -12.89
CA SER A 215 5.47 -9.43 -14.07
C SER A 215 3.96 -9.17 -13.92
N PRO A 216 3.43 -8.04 -14.40
CA PRO A 216 2.00 -7.77 -14.36
C PRO A 216 1.22 -8.64 -15.35
N THR A 217 -0.10 -8.67 -15.18
CA THR A 217 -1.05 -9.41 -16.03
C THR A 217 -2.01 -8.44 -16.72
N ILE A 218 -3.29 -8.44 -16.37
CA ILE A 218 -4.30 -7.60 -17.03
C ILE A 218 -4.54 -6.36 -16.18
N LYS A 219 -4.70 -5.21 -16.83
CA LYS A 219 -5.01 -3.94 -16.18
C LYS A 219 -6.30 -4.07 -15.36
N GLY A 220 -6.23 -3.72 -14.07
CA GLY A 220 -7.34 -3.83 -13.13
C GLY A 220 -7.49 -5.19 -12.43
N ALA A 221 -6.74 -6.21 -12.84
CA ALA A 221 -6.68 -7.51 -12.16
C ALA A 221 -5.27 -7.87 -11.64
N SER A 222 -4.24 -7.12 -12.05
CA SER A 222 -2.85 -7.33 -11.67
C SER A 222 -2.56 -6.81 -10.25
N ARG A 223 -2.28 -7.73 -9.31
CA ARG A 223 -1.95 -7.40 -7.91
C ARG A 223 -0.63 -6.68 -7.78
N ILE A 224 0.38 -7.09 -8.55
CA ILE A 224 1.69 -6.42 -8.53
C ILE A 224 1.56 -4.98 -9.02
N ALA A 225 0.68 -4.71 -9.99
CA ALA A 225 0.41 -3.35 -10.43
C ALA A 225 -0.29 -2.53 -9.35
N ASP A 226 -1.20 -3.12 -8.58
CA ASP A 226 -1.87 -2.42 -7.47
C ASP A 226 -0.92 -2.18 -6.28
N LEU A 227 -0.06 -3.14 -5.95
CA LEU A 227 1.03 -2.97 -4.99
C LEU A 227 2.03 -1.90 -5.44
N PHE A 228 2.34 -1.84 -6.74
CA PHE A 228 3.20 -0.81 -7.30
C PHE A 228 2.54 0.58 -7.20
N LYS A 229 1.24 0.71 -7.51
CA LYS A 229 0.51 1.98 -7.35
C LYS A 229 0.51 2.49 -5.90
N MET A 230 0.45 1.60 -4.92
CA MET A 230 0.49 1.94 -3.48
C MET A 230 1.86 2.49 -3.04
N SER A 231 2.92 2.17 -3.79
CA SER A 231 4.30 2.56 -3.50
C SER A 231 4.66 3.97 -4.01
N ASP A 232 5.92 4.35 -3.84
CA ASP A 232 6.54 5.55 -4.41
C ASP A 232 6.87 5.46 -5.92
N GLN A 233 6.57 4.32 -6.55
CA GLN A 233 6.57 4.11 -8.01
C GLN A 233 7.90 4.48 -8.70
N ARG A 234 9.01 3.90 -8.26
CA ARG A 234 10.33 4.23 -8.82
C ARG A 234 10.53 3.64 -10.22
N HIS A 235 11.11 4.46 -11.09
CA HIS A 235 11.57 4.07 -12.42
C HIS A 235 13.07 4.29 -12.52
N TYR A 236 13.76 3.44 -13.29
CA TYR A 236 15.21 3.52 -13.45
C TYR A 236 15.55 4.46 -14.60
N TYR A 237 16.13 5.61 -14.30
CA TYR A 237 16.57 6.58 -15.29
C TYR A 237 18.00 6.29 -15.71
N VAL A 238 18.29 6.39 -17.01
CA VAL A 238 19.63 6.24 -17.56
C VAL A 238 20.00 7.46 -18.41
N PRO A 239 21.26 7.94 -18.38
CA PRO A 239 21.67 9.08 -19.20
C PRO A 239 21.81 8.67 -20.67
N CYS A 240 21.40 9.54 -21.57
CA CYS A 240 21.79 9.45 -22.97
C CYS A 240 23.32 9.63 -23.10
N PRO A 241 24.04 8.75 -23.83
CA PRO A 241 25.49 8.85 -23.99
C PRO A 241 25.93 10.07 -24.81
N HIS A 242 25.02 10.71 -25.56
CA HIS A 242 25.33 11.87 -26.41
C HIS A 242 25.08 13.19 -25.69
N CYS A 243 23.91 13.37 -25.07
CA CYS A 243 23.50 14.64 -24.45
C CYS A 243 23.42 14.61 -22.92
N GLY A 244 23.55 13.44 -22.29
CA GLY A 244 23.43 13.28 -20.83
C GLY A 244 22.01 13.36 -20.27
N HIS A 245 20.98 13.55 -21.11
CA HIS A 245 19.58 13.60 -20.67
C HIS A 245 19.17 12.30 -19.97
N MET A 246 18.64 12.41 -18.75
CA MET A 246 18.19 11.27 -17.95
C MET A 246 16.80 10.83 -18.43
N GLN A 247 16.69 9.60 -18.91
CA GLN A 247 15.47 9.08 -19.53
C GLN A 247 15.13 7.67 -19.03
N VAL A 248 13.84 7.35 -19.02
CA VAL A 248 13.35 5.97 -18.89
C VAL A 248 13.31 5.36 -20.30
N LEU A 249 13.82 4.15 -20.46
CA LEU A 249 13.76 3.41 -21.71
C LEU A 249 12.34 2.94 -21.99
N GLU A 250 11.70 3.54 -22.99
CA GLU A 250 10.35 3.20 -23.44
C GLU A 250 10.37 2.43 -24.76
N TRP A 251 9.42 1.52 -24.96
CA TRP A 251 9.35 0.70 -26.17
C TRP A 251 9.19 1.52 -27.46
N THR A 252 8.39 2.59 -27.38
CA THR A 252 8.10 3.54 -28.48
C THR A 252 9.35 4.17 -29.09
N ASN A 253 10.41 4.30 -28.32
CA ASN A 253 11.67 4.91 -28.73
C ASN A 253 12.65 3.91 -29.35
N LEU A 254 12.41 2.60 -29.22
CA LEU A 254 13.22 1.61 -29.93
C LEU A 254 12.85 1.61 -31.42
N LYS A 255 13.84 1.76 -32.29
CA LYS A 255 13.68 1.77 -33.75
C LYS A 255 14.55 0.69 -34.37
N TRP A 256 14.01 0.00 -35.37
CA TRP A 256 14.71 -1.06 -36.07
C TRP A 256 14.40 -1.04 -37.57
N ASP A 257 15.31 -1.59 -38.36
CA ASP A 257 15.12 -1.85 -39.79
C ASP A 257 14.37 -3.18 -40.04
N GLU A 258 13.88 -3.39 -41.26
CA GLU A 258 13.13 -4.61 -41.64
C GLU A 258 13.93 -5.91 -41.42
N ASN A 259 15.26 -5.85 -41.45
CA ASN A 259 16.13 -7.02 -41.27
C ASN A 259 16.67 -7.18 -39.85
N TYR A 260 16.30 -6.29 -38.91
CA TYR A 260 16.79 -6.25 -37.54
C TYR A 260 18.33 -6.20 -37.42
N ARG A 261 19.01 -5.68 -38.44
CA ARG A 261 20.47 -5.50 -38.46
C ARG A 261 20.87 -4.24 -37.72
N LEU A 262 20.05 -3.19 -37.83
CA LEU A 262 20.25 -1.93 -37.13
C LEU A 262 19.08 -1.74 -36.17
N VAL A 263 19.36 -1.90 -34.87
CA VAL A 263 18.39 -1.66 -33.80
C VAL A 263 18.98 -0.65 -32.84
N GLN A 264 18.33 0.50 -32.75
CA GLN A 264 18.83 1.68 -32.03
C GLN A 264 17.71 2.30 -31.21
N TYR A 265 18.07 2.90 -30.09
CA TYR A 265 17.13 3.60 -29.22
C TYR A 265 17.18 5.10 -29.48
N LEU A 266 16.06 5.70 -29.85
CA LEU A 266 15.93 7.14 -30.04
C LEU A 266 15.91 7.86 -28.68
N CYS A 267 16.85 8.77 -28.45
CA CYS A 267 16.88 9.59 -27.23
C CYS A 267 15.57 10.37 -27.06
N SER A 268 15.02 10.39 -25.83
CA SER A 268 13.79 11.13 -25.49
C SER A 268 14.05 12.62 -25.19
N GLY A 269 15.31 13.06 -25.23
CA GLY A 269 15.67 14.46 -25.00
C GLY A 269 15.14 15.34 -26.13
N PRO A 270 14.43 16.45 -25.83
CA PRO A 270 13.70 17.23 -26.82
C PRO A 270 14.57 17.79 -27.95
N GLU A 271 15.86 18.06 -27.68
CA GLU A 271 16.80 18.67 -28.63
C GLU A 271 17.87 17.70 -29.13
N CYS A 272 17.88 16.44 -28.66
CA CYS A 272 18.97 15.51 -28.95
C CYS A 272 18.77 14.74 -30.26
N GLY A 273 17.63 14.06 -30.40
CA GLY A 273 17.32 13.23 -31.58
C GLY A 273 18.32 12.11 -31.90
N ALA A 274 19.30 11.84 -31.03
CA ALA A 274 20.36 10.87 -31.29
C ALA A 274 19.85 9.43 -31.22
N MET A 275 20.38 8.59 -32.11
CA MET A 275 20.16 7.14 -32.14
C MET A 275 21.25 6.46 -31.33
N ILE A 276 20.86 5.83 -30.23
CA ILE A 276 21.76 5.17 -29.28
C ILE A 276 21.88 3.70 -29.68
N ASP A 277 23.11 3.25 -29.88
CA ASP A 277 23.39 1.83 -30.12
C ASP A 277 23.36 1.01 -28.82
N GLU A 278 23.02 -0.27 -28.94
CA GLU A 278 22.90 -1.18 -27.79
C GLU A 278 24.20 -1.30 -26.97
N HIS A 279 25.37 -1.19 -27.61
CA HIS A 279 26.66 -1.28 -26.92
C HIS A 279 26.85 -0.19 -25.84
N ALA A 280 26.18 0.96 -25.97
CA ALA A 280 26.23 2.04 -24.99
C ALA A 280 25.51 1.68 -23.68
N LYS A 281 24.67 0.64 -23.68
CA LYS A 281 23.84 0.24 -22.53
C LYS A 281 24.66 -0.01 -21.26
N ALA A 282 25.86 -0.57 -21.36
CA ALA A 282 26.72 -0.81 -20.19
C ALA A 282 27.05 0.49 -19.43
N THR A 283 27.41 1.55 -20.17
CA THR A 283 27.70 2.88 -19.60
C THR A 283 26.44 3.59 -19.12
N MET A 284 25.32 3.40 -19.83
CA MET A 284 24.02 3.97 -19.44
C MET A 284 23.53 3.37 -18.13
N LEU A 285 23.58 2.04 -17.98
CA LEU A 285 23.11 1.34 -16.79
C LEU A 285 23.94 1.69 -15.56
N SER A 286 25.27 1.81 -15.69
CA SER A 286 26.16 2.12 -14.56
C SER A 286 26.01 3.54 -14.03
N LYS A 287 25.56 4.47 -14.87
CA LYS A 287 25.25 5.86 -14.49
C LYS A 287 23.76 6.11 -14.25
N GLY A 288 22.95 5.05 -14.20
CA GLY A 288 21.53 5.16 -13.97
C GLY A 288 21.19 5.36 -12.49
N GLU A 289 19.99 5.86 -12.23
CA GLU A 289 19.47 6.09 -10.88
C GLU A 289 17.96 5.84 -10.82
N TRP A 290 17.47 5.40 -9.66
CA TRP A 290 16.03 5.28 -9.42
C TRP A 290 15.44 6.63 -9.01
N ARG A 291 14.30 6.99 -9.60
CA ARG A 291 13.54 8.18 -9.21
C ARG A 291 12.11 7.82 -8.87
N ALA A 292 11.60 8.33 -7.76
CA ALA A 292 10.21 8.16 -7.34
C ALA A 292 9.27 9.04 -8.15
N HIS A 293 8.12 8.48 -8.55
CA HIS A 293 7.05 9.18 -9.27
C HIS A 293 5.83 9.46 -8.40
N ALA A 294 5.78 8.89 -7.21
CA ALA A 294 4.72 9.09 -6.23
C ALA A 294 5.33 9.21 -4.82
N GLN A 295 4.56 9.77 -3.89
CA GLN A 295 4.95 9.81 -2.47
C GLN A 295 4.82 8.43 -1.79
N GLY A 296 3.88 7.59 -2.28
CA GLY A 296 3.55 6.29 -1.68
C GLY A 296 2.87 6.38 -0.32
N ASP A 297 2.74 5.24 0.35
CA ASP A 297 2.19 5.08 1.71
C ASP A 297 3.22 5.32 2.83
N GLY A 298 4.47 5.64 2.48
CA GLY A 298 5.59 5.84 3.41
C GLY A 298 6.23 4.55 3.96
N GLU A 299 5.64 3.37 3.69
CA GLU A 299 6.16 2.06 4.12
C GLU A 299 6.58 1.18 2.94
N THR A 300 6.11 1.48 1.73
CA THR A 300 6.27 0.68 0.50
C THR A 300 7.13 1.40 -0.52
N VAL A 301 8.20 0.74 -0.96
CA VAL A 301 9.05 1.18 -2.06
C VAL A 301 8.82 0.27 -3.26
N GLY A 302 8.50 0.85 -4.42
CA GLY A 302 8.19 0.08 -5.63
C GLY A 302 9.14 0.37 -6.76
N PHE A 303 9.46 -0.66 -7.54
CA PHE A 303 10.42 -0.60 -8.64
C PHE A 303 9.81 -1.19 -9.91
N HIS A 304 9.84 -0.42 -11.00
CA HIS A 304 9.45 -0.87 -12.34
C HIS A 304 10.67 -0.99 -13.26
N LEU A 305 10.76 -2.10 -13.99
CA LEU A 305 11.84 -2.29 -14.96
C LEU A 305 11.41 -3.23 -16.10
N ASN A 306 11.59 -2.77 -17.34
CA ASN A 306 11.32 -3.55 -18.54
C ASN A 306 12.58 -4.27 -19.07
N ALA A 307 12.40 -5.12 -20.08
CA ALA A 307 13.48 -5.91 -20.69
C ALA A 307 14.50 -5.09 -21.49
N LEU A 308 14.24 -3.81 -21.82
CA LEU A 308 15.21 -2.97 -22.55
C LEU A 308 16.48 -2.74 -21.73
N TYR A 309 16.37 -2.79 -20.40
CA TYR A 309 17.48 -2.68 -19.45
C TYR A 309 18.31 -3.95 -19.31
N ALA A 310 17.95 -5.05 -19.99
CA ALA A 310 18.73 -6.28 -19.96
C ALA A 310 20.20 -6.02 -20.37
N PRO A 311 21.20 -6.39 -19.55
CA PRO A 311 22.61 -6.19 -19.86
C PRO A 311 23.04 -6.88 -21.17
N LEU A 312 24.09 -6.36 -21.79
CA LEU A 312 24.65 -6.89 -23.05
C LEU A 312 24.99 -8.38 -22.94
N GLY A 313 24.48 -9.23 -23.83
CA GLY A 313 24.70 -10.69 -23.79
C GLY A 313 23.57 -11.48 -23.14
N TRP A 314 22.56 -10.80 -22.59
CA TRP A 314 21.27 -11.42 -22.25
C TRP A 314 20.29 -11.19 -23.41
N THR A 315 19.04 -10.84 -23.13
CA THR A 315 18.07 -10.46 -24.17
C THR A 315 18.52 -9.18 -24.88
N SER A 316 18.73 -9.25 -26.19
CA SER A 316 19.14 -8.10 -27.01
C SER A 316 17.94 -7.27 -27.46
N TRP A 317 18.17 -6.01 -27.79
CA TRP A 317 17.14 -5.17 -28.43
C TRP A 317 16.69 -5.76 -29.76
N SER A 318 17.58 -6.40 -30.52
CA SER A 318 17.24 -7.10 -31.75
C SER A 318 16.34 -8.32 -31.54
N SER A 319 16.50 -9.07 -30.44
CA SER A 319 15.58 -10.17 -30.15
C SER A 319 14.22 -9.64 -29.70
N LEU A 320 14.19 -8.55 -28.92
CA LEU A 320 12.94 -7.92 -28.50
C LEU A 320 12.15 -7.37 -29.70
N ALA A 321 12.83 -6.75 -30.67
CA ALA A 321 12.19 -6.27 -31.90
C ALA A 321 11.54 -7.41 -32.69
N LYS A 322 12.25 -8.54 -32.84
CA LYS A 322 11.70 -9.75 -33.48
C LYS A 322 10.51 -10.33 -32.72
N ASP A 323 10.63 -10.50 -31.40
CA ASP A 323 9.54 -10.98 -30.53
C ASP A 323 8.29 -10.09 -30.69
N PHE A 324 8.46 -8.78 -30.87
CA PHE A 324 7.37 -7.84 -31.06
C PHE A 324 6.73 -7.91 -32.44
N ASP A 325 7.53 -7.96 -33.51
CA ASP A 325 7.01 -8.05 -34.88
C ASP A 325 6.31 -9.39 -35.12
N ASP A 326 6.83 -10.49 -34.55
CA ASP A 326 6.15 -11.78 -34.54
C ASP A 326 4.80 -11.68 -33.80
N ALA A 327 4.78 -11.03 -32.63
CA ALA A 327 3.54 -10.78 -31.90
C ALA A 327 2.55 -9.91 -32.68
N LEU A 328 3.03 -8.92 -33.44
CA LEU A 328 2.21 -8.03 -34.26
C LEU A 328 1.62 -8.77 -35.47
N ILE A 329 2.38 -9.68 -36.08
CA ILE A 329 1.89 -10.57 -37.15
C ILE A 329 0.77 -11.46 -36.61
N MET A 330 0.98 -12.08 -35.44
CA MET A 330 -0.04 -12.92 -34.80
C MET A 330 -1.29 -12.11 -34.42
N GLN A 331 -1.10 -10.88 -33.94
CA GLN A 331 -2.21 -9.98 -33.63
C GLN A 331 -3.03 -9.63 -34.88
N LYS A 332 -2.37 -9.36 -36.02
CA LYS A 332 -3.04 -9.14 -37.31
C LYS A 332 -3.78 -10.39 -37.83
N GLN A 333 -3.33 -11.57 -37.43
CA GLN A 333 -3.98 -12.85 -37.70
C GLN A 333 -5.10 -13.19 -36.70
N GLY A 334 -5.35 -12.35 -35.69
CA GLY A 334 -6.41 -12.50 -34.70
C GLY A 334 -5.99 -13.16 -33.38
N ASP A 335 -4.71 -13.48 -33.18
CA ASP A 335 -4.19 -13.94 -31.88
C ASP A 335 -3.58 -12.79 -31.07
N GLN A 336 -4.35 -12.28 -30.12
CA GLN A 336 -3.88 -11.24 -29.19
C GLN A 336 -3.03 -11.79 -28.03
N ALA A 337 -3.01 -13.12 -27.80
CA ALA A 337 -2.33 -13.69 -26.64
C ALA A 337 -0.82 -13.47 -26.69
N THR A 338 -0.24 -13.55 -27.89
CA THR A 338 1.21 -13.36 -28.08
C THR A 338 1.62 -11.91 -27.79
N MET A 339 0.80 -10.92 -28.21
CA MET A 339 1.03 -9.51 -27.88
C MET A 339 0.84 -9.22 -26.38
N GLN A 340 -0.17 -9.83 -25.76
CA GLN A 340 -0.34 -9.75 -24.30
C GLN A 340 0.88 -10.30 -23.55
N VAL A 341 1.44 -11.44 -23.99
CA VAL A 341 2.65 -12.01 -23.39
C VAL A 341 3.83 -11.06 -23.53
N PHE A 342 4.00 -10.40 -24.67
CA PHE A 342 5.06 -9.42 -24.89
C PHE A 342 4.94 -8.24 -23.90
N TYR A 343 3.77 -7.60 -23.82
CA TYR A 343 3.55 -6.47 -22.90
C TYR A 343 3.78 -6.85 -21.43
N ASN A 344 3.20 -7.97 -21.00
CA ASN A 344 3.25 -8.39 -19.62
C ASN A 344 4.66 -8.84 -19.20
N THR A 345 5.31 -9.66 -20.03
CA THR A 345 6.56 -10.34 -19.63
C THR A 345 7.82 -9.59 -20.05
N LYS A 346 7.80 -8.81 -21.14
CA LYS A 346 8.96 -8.04 -21.63
C LYS A 346 8.88 -6.57 -21.24
N LEU A 347 7.74 -5.92 -21.47
CA LEU A 347 7.57 -4.51 -21.11
C LEU A 347 7.26 -4.30 -19.62
N ALA A 348 6.85 -5.36 -18.93
CA ALA A 348 6.39 -5.29 -17.54
C ALA A 348 5.27 -4.26 -17.37
N LEU A 349 4.37 -4.17 -18.36
CA LEU A 349 3.21 -3.29 -18.33
C LEU A 349 1.93 -4.13 -18.31
N PRO A 350 0.90 -3.71 -17.55
CA PRO A 350 -0.38 -4.40 -17.55
C PRO A 350 -1.05 -4.24 -18.92
N TRP A 351 -1.41 -5.36 -19.53
CA TRP A 351 -2.12 -5.37 -20.81
C TRP A 351 -3.56 -4.85 -20.65
N ASP A 352 -3.96 -3.96 -21.55
CA ASP A 352 -5.30 -3.40 -21.60
C ASP A 352 -6.11 -4.10 -22.71
N ASN A 353 -7.02 -5.00 -22.31
CA ASN A 353 -7.92 -5.66 -23.25
C ASN A 353 -8.90 -4.68 -23.94
N ALA A 354 -8.95 -3.41 -23.49
CA ALA A 354 -9.87 -2.41 -24.01
C ALA A 354 -9.51 -1.88 -25.42
N MET A 355 -8.42 -2.34 -26.07
CA MET A 355 -8.15 -1.95 -27.47
C MET A 355 -9.25 -2.39 -28.45
N GLU A 356 -10.16 -3.28 -28.07
CA GLU A 356 -11.37 -3.63 -28.85
C GLU A 356 -12.69 -3.17 -28.22
N GLN A 357 -12.69 -2.50 -27.05
CA GLN A 357 -13.93 -2.04 -26.43
C GLN A 357 -14.22 -0.58 -26.79
N THR A 358 -15.33 -0.35 -27.49
CA THR A 358 -15.87 0.98 -27.74
C THR A 358 -16.06 1.72 -26.42
N LYS A 359 -15.38 2.86 -26.25
CA LYS A 359 -15.52 3.70 -25.06
C LYS A 359 -16.91 4.34 -25.00
N ALA A 360 -17.40 4.64 -23.80
CA ALA A 360 -18.66 5.37 -23.62
C ALA A 360 -18.70 6.70 -24.40
N GLU A 361 -17.57 7.42 -24.45
CA GLU A 361 -17.42 8.67 -25.20
C GLU A 361 -17.69 8.51 -26.70
N VAL A 362 -17.32 7.35 -27.29
CA VAL A 362 -17.56 7.07 -28.71
C VAL A 362 -19.06 6.85 -28.95
N LEU A 363 -19.75 6.14 -28.05
CA LEU A 363 -21.19 5.94 -28.14
C LEU A 363 -21.96 7.25 -27.93
N GLN A 364 -21.51 8.11 -27.01
CA GLN A 364 -22.06 9.44 -26.78
C GLN A 364 -21.91 10.34 -28.02
N ALA A 365 -20.72 10.35 -28.64
CA ALA A 365 -20.47 11.12 -29.85
C ALA A 365 -21.39 10.67 -31.01
N ARG A 366 -21.65 9.37 -31.12
CA ARG A 366 -22.60 8.83 -32.11
C ARG A 366 -24.04 9.23 -31.84
N ALA A 367 -24.51 9.10 -30.61
CA ALA A 367 -25.86 9.55 -30.23
C ALA A 367 -26.09 11.03 -30.56
N ARG A 368 -25.08 11.88 -30.37
CA ARG A 368 -25.15 13.32 -30.70
C ARG A 368 -25.18 13.60 -32.20
N ALA A 369 -24.69 12.67 -33.03
CA ALA A 369 -24.71 12.78 -34.49
C ALA A 369 -26.03 12.29 -35.10
N GLU A 370 -26.87 11.60 -34.35
CA GLU A 370 -28.16 11.10 -34.80
C GLU A 370 -29.28 12.16 -34.67
N ASN A 371 -30.29 12.06 -35.54
CA ASN A 371 -31.34 13.08 -35.70
C ASN A 371 -32.70 12.71 -35.06
N TYR A 372 -32.74 11.71 -34.16
CA TYR A 372 -33.99 11.28 -33.51
C TYR A 372 -33.93 11.42 -31.99
N VAL A 373 -35.11 11.65 -31.39
CA VAL A 373 -35.31 11.97 -29.97
C VAL A 373 -36.08 10.86 -29.27
N LEU A 374 -35.96 10.76 -27.94
CA LEU A 374 -36.67 9.78 -27.13
C LEU A 374 -38.19 9.89 -27.32
N GLY A 375 -38.88 8.75 -27.37
CA GLY A 375 -40.31 8.63 -27.58
C GLY A 375 -40.77 8.65 -29.06
N THR A 376 -39.85 8.89 -30.00
CA THR A 376 -40.13 8.83 -31.46
C THR A 376 -39.55 7.55 -32.06
N VAL A 377 -40.28 6.93 -33.01
CA VAL A 377 -39.80 5.72 -33.70
C VAL A 377 -39.32 6.07 -35.11
N PRO A 378 -38.01 5.96 -35.40
CA PRO A 378 -37.45 6.24 -36.72
C PRO A 378 -37.99 5.31 -37.81
N ILE A 379 -37.88 5.72 -39.09
CA ILE A 379 -38.43 4.98 -40.23
C ILE A 379 -37.84 3.56 -40.40
N GLY A 380 -36.65 3.32 -39.87
CA GLY A 380 -35.99 2.01 -39.89
C GLY A 380 -36.52 1.04 -38.81
N ALA A 381 -37.15 1.53 -37.75
CA ALA A 381 -37.65 0.73 -36.64
C ALA A 381 -39.10 0.29 -36.89
N LEU A 382 -39.26 -0.99 -37.22
CA LEU A 382 -40.53 -1.57 -37.68
C LEU A 382 -41.31 -2.28 -36.55
N MET A 383 -40.61 -2.77 -35.53
CA MET A 383 -41.19 -3.53 -34.41
C MET A 383 -40.60 -3.12 -33.07
N LEU A 384 -41.37 -3.19 -31.98
CA LEU A 384 -40.94 -2.77 -30.65
C LEU A 384 -40.94 -3.92 -29.65
N THR A 385 -39.86 -4.06 -28.90
CA THR A 385 -39.77 -4.89 -27.69
C THR A 385 -39.43 -4.03 -26.48
N ALA A 386 -39.78 -4.50 -25.28
CA ALA A 386 -39.43 -3.82 -24.04
C ALA A 386 -38.75 -4.77 -23.05
N ALA A 387 -37.98 -4.20 -22.13
CA ALA A 387 -37.43 -4.89 -20.99
C ALA A 387 -37.59 -4.06 -19.72
N VAL A 388 -37.73 -4.73 -18.58
CA VAL A 388 -37.90 -4.14 -17.26
C VAL A 388 -36.94 -4.83 -16.29
N ASP A 389 -36.17 -4.04 -15.57
CA ASP A 389 -35.30 -4.49 -14.48
C ASP A 389 -35.89 -4.06 -13.14
N VAL A 390 -35.89 -4.99 -12.18
CA VAL A 390 -36.56 -4.83 -10.89
C VAL A 390 -35.53 -4.64 -9.79
N GLN A 391 -35.40 -3.39 -9.33
CA GLN A 391 -34.52 -3.01 -8.23
C GLN A 391 -35.34 -2.75 -6.97
N GLY A 392 -34.72 -2.86 -5.78
CA GLY A 392 -35.46 -2.75 -4.51
C GLY A 392 -36.17 -1.41 -4.24
N ASN A 393 -35.87 -0.36 -5.01
CA ASN A 393 -36.47 0.97 -4.84
C ASN A 393 -37.03 1.60 -6.13
N ARG A 394 -36.97 0.88 -7.27
CA ARG A 394 -37.39 1.40 -8.58
C ARG A 394 -37.57 0.28 -9.61
N LEU A 395 -38.33 0.57 -10.65
CA LEU A 395 -38.42 -0.23 -11.87
C LEU A 395 -37.81 0.56 -13.03
N GLU A 396 -36.78 0.02 -13.67
CA GLU A 396 -36.21 0.64 -14.88
C GLU A 396 -36.75 -0.09 -16.10
N PHE A 397 -37.23 0.65 -17.11
CA PHE A 397 -37.67 0.03 -18.36
C PHE A 397 -37.05 0.70 -19.58
N ILE A 398 -36.81 -0.12 -20.60
CA ILE A 398 -36.33 0.32 -21.91
C ILE A 398 -37.26 -0.19 -23.01
N VAL A 399 -37.39 0.57 -24.09
CA VAL A 399 -38.05 0.14 -25.34
C VAL A 399 -37.05 0.20 -26.48
N ILE A 400 -36.92 -0.92 -27.19
CA ILE A 400 -36.03 -1.07 -28.35
C ILE A 400 -36.86 -1.29 -29.61
N GLY A 401 -36.59 -0.48 -30.63
CA GLY A 401 -37.07 -0.65 -31.99
C GLY A 401 -36.16 -1.55 -32.79
N TRP A 402 -36.74 -2.42 -33.63
CA TRP A 402 -36.03 -3.37 -34.47
C TRP A 402 -36.40 -3.19 -35.93
N GLY A 403 -35.39 -3.22 -36.79
CA GLY A 403 -35.50 -3.05 -38.24
C GLY A 403 -34.82 -4.16 -39.02
N MET A 404 -34.61 -3.90 -40.30
CA MET A 404 -34.01 -4.85 -41.24
C MET A 404 -32.66 -5.35 -40.73
N GLY A 405 -32.45 -6.67 -40.77
CA GLY A 405 -31.18 -7.27 -40.39
C GLY A 405 -30.83 -7.13 -38.89
N MET A 406 -31.82 -6.97 -38.01
CA MET A 406 -31.64 -6.77 -36.56
C MET A 406 -30.93 -5.45 -36.20
N GLU A 407 -30.97 -4.45 -37.11
CA GLU A 407 -30.67 -3.07 -36.76
C GLU A 407 -31.65 -2.57 -35.69
N ARG A 408 -31.18 -1.76 -34.74
CA ARG A 408 -31.97 -1.45 -33.54
C ARG A 408 -31.78 -0.03 -33.03
N TRP A 409 -32.84 0.52 -32.44
CA TRP A 409 -32.91 1.89 -31.92
C TRP A 409 -33.38 1.88 -30.47
N VAL A 410 -32.70 2.62 -29.60
CA VAL A 410 -33.22 2.92 -28.26
C VAL A 410 -34.32 3.97 -28.41
N ILE A 411 -35.57 3.58 -28.16
CA ILE A 411 -36.76 4.43 -28.37
C ILE A 411 -37.14 5.15 -27.09
N ASP A 412 -37.12 4.46 -25.95
CA ASP A 412 -37.51 5.01 -24.67
C ASP A 412 -36.71 4.36 -23.54
N HIS A 413 -36.39 5.13 -22.51
CA HIS A 413 -35.71 4.68 -21.30
C HIS A 413 -36.18 5.51 -20.11
N GLN A 414 -36.86 4.88 -19.15
CA GLN A 414 -37.42 5.57 -17.99
C GLN A 414 -37.21 4.79 -16.71
N VAL A 415 -37.03 5.54 -15.62
CA VAL A 415 -36.90 5.03 -14.26
C VAL A 415 -38.16 5.37 -13.48
N ILE A 416 -38.93 4.37 -13.10
CA ILE A 416 -40.13 4.49 -12.29
C ILE A 416 -39.72 4.32 -10.82
N MET A 417 -39.72 5.42 -10.06
CA MET A 417 -39.40 5.39 -8.63
C MET A 417 -40.58 4.79 -7.85
N GLY A 418 -40.31 3.79 -7.01
CA GLY A 418 -41.32 3.11 -6.21
C GLY A 418 -40.84 1.74 -5.70
N ASP A 419 -41.38 1.30 -4.57
CA ASP A 419 -41.11 -0.04 -4.03
C ASP A 419 -41.83 -1.10 -4.89
N PRO A 420 -41.14 -2.15 -5.39
CA PRO A 420 -41.77 -3.26 -6.10
C PRO A 420 -42.81 -4.04 -5.28
N CYS A 421 -42.86 -3.88 -3.95
CA CYS A 421 -43.93 -4.42 -3.12
C CYS A 421 -45.26 -3.65 -3.27
N ASP A 422 -45.24 -2.40 -3.75
CA ASP A 422 -46.46 -1.59 -3.94
C ASP A 422 -47.10 -1.87 -5.30
N SER A 423 -48.39 -2.22 -5.30
CA SER A 423 -49.17 -2.46 -6.53
C SER A 423 -49.24 -1.22 -7.43
N ARG A 424 -49.17 -0.01 -6.87
CA ARG A 424 -49.19 1.24 -7.64
C ARG A 424 -48.00 1.36 -8.60
N THR A 425 -46.81 0.92 -8.17
CA THR A 425 -45.59 0.94 -9.01
C THR A 425 -45.79 0.08 -10.26
N TRP A 426 -46.45 -1.08 -10.11
CA TRP A 426 -46.77 -1.99 -11.20
C TRP A 426 -47.90 -1.50 -12.11
N GLU A 427 -48.88 -0.77 -11.57
CA GLU A 427 -49.93 -0.11 -12.36
C GLU A 427 -49.34 0.96 -13.29
N VAL A 428 -48.43 1.80 -12.77
CA VAL A 428 -47.71 2.80 -13.57
C VAL A 428 -46.89 2.13 -14.68
N LEU A 429 -46.19 1.03 -14.36
CA LEU A 429 -45.46 0.26 -15.37
C LEU A 429 -46.42 -0.29 -16.44
N ASP A 430 -47.56 -0.86 -16.05
CA ASP A 430 -48.53 -1.42 -16.98
C ASP A 430 -49.11 -0.36 -17.93
N ASP A 431 -49.35 0.85 -17.42
CA ASP A 431 -49.79 1.98 -18.24
C ASP A 431 -48.73 2.43 -19.23
N LYS A 432 -47.46 2.45 -18.82
CA LYS A 432 -46.32 2.72 -19.72
C LYS A 432 -46.19 1.64 -20.80
N LEU A 433 -46.41 0.37 -20.47
CA LEU A 433 -46.39 -0.74 -21.44
C LEU A 433 -47.59 -0.72 -22.42
N LYS A 434 -48.65 0.05 -22.15
CA LYS A 434 -49.81 0.23 -23.07
C LYS A 434 -49.60 1.37 -24.06
N VAL A 435 -48.62 2.26 -23.82
CA VAL A 435 -48.34 3.40 -24.68
C VAL A 435 -48.03 2.94 -26.10
N ARG A 436 -48.62 3.63 -27.09
CA ARG A 436 -48.28 3.47 -28.50
C ARG A 436 -47.32 4.57 -28.91
N TYR A 437 -46.18 4.19 -29.49
CA TYR A 437 -45.15 5.10 -29.95
C TYR A 437 -45.41 5.52 -31.39
N ARG A 438 -45.26 6.81 -31.67
CA ARG A 438 -45.51 7.35 -33.02
C ARG A 438 -44.33 7.04 -33.93
N HIS A 439 -44.59 6.28 -34.99
CA HIS A 439 -43.63 5.99 -36.04
C HIS A 439 -43.51 7.16 -37.01
N ALA A 440 -42.35 7.31 -37.66
CA ALA A 440 -42.10 8.34 -38.66
C ALA A 440 -43.10 8.31 -39.84
N SER A 441 -43.76 7.17 -40.09
CA SER A 441 -44.86 7.03 -41.05
C SER A 441 -46.24 7.47 -40.52
N GLY A 442 -46.32 8.04 -39.30
CA GLY A 442 -47.58 8.46 -38.68
C GLY A 442 -48.32 7.37 -37.89
N VAL A 443 -48.02 6.09 -38.12
CA VAL A 443 -48.67 4.94 -37.46
C VAL A 443 -48.22 4.81 -35.99
N GLY A 444 -49.15 4.51 -35.08
CA GLY A 444 -48.83 4.20 -33.69
C GLY A 444 -48.45 2.73 -33.47
N LEU A 445 -47.18 2.47 -33.15
CA LEU A 445 -46.64 1.14 -32.85
C LEU A 445 -46.79 0.79 -31.36
N GLY A 446 -47.27 -0.42 -31.07
CA GLY A 446 -47.31 -0.96 -29.71
C GLY A 446 -46.12 -1.88 -29.43
N ILE A 447 -45.84 -2.11 -28.15
CA ILE A 447 -44.84 -3.08 -27.70
C ILE A 447 -45.39 -4.51 -27.94
N LEU A 448 -44.61 -5.35 -28.63
CA LEU A 448 -45.04 -6.70 -29.04
C LEU A 448 -44.70 -7.79 -28.02
N ALA A 449 -43.62 -7.61 -27.26
CA ALA A 449 -43.17 -8.51 -26.21
C ALA A 449 -42.37 -7.74 -25.15
N THR A 450 -42.48 -8.18 -23.89
CA THR A 450 -41.81 -7.54 -22.75
C THR A 450 -41.16 -8.58 -21.84
N ALA A 451 -39.89 -8.37 -21.51
CA ALA A 451 -39.18 -9.14 -20.49
C ALA A 451 -39.16 -8.41 -19.16
N VAL A 452 -39.41 -9.10 -18.05
CA VAL A 452 -39.31 -8.55 -16.69
C VAL A 452 -38.35 -9.42 -15.88
N ASP A 453 -37.27 -8.83 -15.34
CA ASP A 453 -36.28 -9.58 -14.58
C ASP A 453 -36.85 -10.08 -13.24
N SER A 454 -36.54 -11.33 -12.92
CA SER A 454 -36.94 -12.02 -11.70
C SER A 454 -35.73 -12.39 -10.82
N GLY A 455 -34.51 -11.93 -11.17
CA GLY A 455 -33.26 -12.28 -10.51
C GLY A 455 -33.07 -11.70 -9.10
N GLY A 456 -33.86 -10.67 -8.73
CA GLY A 456 -33.76 -9.97 -7.44
C GLY A 456 -34.62 -10.53 -6.30
N HIS A 457 -34.77 -9.74 -5.23
CA HIS A 457 -35.48 -10.11 -3.99
C HIS A 457 -37.03 -10.10 -4.11
N HIS A 458 -37.59 -9.59 -5.22
CA HIS A 458 -39.04 -9.43 -5.45
C HIS A 458 -39.59 -10.40 -6.51
N THR A 459 -39.13 -11.65 -6.46
CA THR A 459 -39.43 -12.66 -7.48
C THR A 459 -40.93 -12.99 -7.57
N HIS A 460 -41.65 -12.97 -6.45
CA HIS A 460 -43.07 -13.36 -6.40
C HIS A 460 -43.98 -12.33 -7.09
N GLU A 461 -43.71 -11.05 -6.89
CA GLU A 461 -44.44 -9.92 -7.47
C GLU A 461 -44.29 -9.90 -9.00
N VAL A 462 -43.06 -10.15 -9.49
CA VAL A 462 -42.75 -10.29 -10.92
C VAL A 462 -43.57 -11.42 -11.56
N TYR A 463 -43.59 -12.59 -10.93
CA TYR A 463 -44.36 -13.74 -11.43
C TYR A 463 -45.86 -13.46 -11.48
N GLN A 464 -46.41 -12.82 -10.45
CA GLN A 464 -47.82 -12.44 -10.43
C GLN A 464 -48.16 -11.44 -11.55
N PHE A 465 -47.32 -10.43 -11.76
CA PHE A 465 -47.51 -9.43 -12.81
C PHE A 465 -47.49 -10.05 -14.22
N CYS A 466 -46.50 -10.90 -14.51
CA CYS A 466 -46.34 -11.57 -15.80
C CYS A 466 -47.45 -12.61 -16.05
N ARG A 467 -47.88 -13.34 -15.02
CA ARG A 467 -48.93 -14.37 -15.14
C ARG A 467 -50.23 -13.83 -15.70
N ILE A 468 -50.69 -12.69 -15.19
CA ILE A 468 -51.96 -12.06 -15.60
C ILE A 468 -51.87 -11.50 -17.03
N ARG A 469 -50.66 -11.08 -17.45
CA ARG A 469 -50.40 -10.35 -18.70
C ARG A 469 -49.74 -11.21 -19.78
N ARG A 470 -49.78 -12.53 -19.62
CA ARG A 470 -49.27 -13.48 -20.61
C ARG A 470 -49.85 -13.27 -22.01
N TRP A 471 -51.13 -12.90 -22.11
CA TRP A 471 -51.81 -12.65 -23.38
C TRP A 471 -51.26 -11.44 -24.15
N ARG A 472 -50.50 -10.55 -23.48
CA ARG A 472 -49.76 -9.42 -24.07
C ARG A 472 -48.27 -9.72 -24.28
N ASN A 473 -47.84 -10.99 -24.18
CA ASN A 473 -46.45 -11.41 -24.27
C ASN A 473 -45.52 -10.74 -23.23
N VAL A 474 -45.99 -10.59 -21.99
CA VAL A 474 -45.17 -10.14 -20.86
C VAL A 474 -44.65 -11.36 -20.10
N PHE A 475 -43.34 -11.57 -20.08
CA PHE A 475 -42.69 -12.77 -19.55
C PHE A 475 -41.69 -12.47 -18.44
N ALA A 476 -41.62 -13.35 -17.45
CA ALA A 476 -40.57 -13.30 -16.44
C ALA A 476 -39.30 -13.95 -16.98
N VAL A 477 -38.17 -13.29 -16.79
CA VAL A 477 -36.86 -13.74 -17.28
C VAL A 477 -35.85 -13.86 -16.14
N LYS A 478 -34.83 -14.70 -16.32
CA LYS A 478 -33.69 -14.79 -15.41
C LYS A 478 -32.41 -15.09 -16.18
N GLY A 479 -31.35 -14.34 -15.86
CA GLY A 479 -30.03 -14.56 -16.44
C GLY A 479 -29.39 -15.88 -16.00
N ASP A 480 -28.75 -16.58 -16.93
CA ASP A 480 -27.94 -17.77 -16.67
C ASP A 480 -26.49 -17.53 -17.09
N SER A 481 -25.55 -17.67 -16.14
CA SER A 481 -24.11 -17.44 -16.33
C SER A 481 -23.33 -18.65 -16.88
N HIS A 482 -24.04 -19.70 -17.32
CA HIS A 482 -23.40 -20.84 -17.99
C HIS A 482 -23.10 -20.53 -19.46
N SER A 483 -21.81 -20.48 -19.81
CA SER A 483 -21.36 -20.30 -21.20
C SER A 483 -21.86 -21.46 -22.08
N SER A 484 -22.37 -21.13 -23.28
CA SER A 484 -22.89 -22.03 -24.34
C SER A 484 -24.41 -22.20 -24.45
N LYS A 485 -25.22 -21.42 -23.73
CA LYS A 485 -26.68 -21.39 -23.94
C LYS A 485 -27.10 -20.39 -25.02
N ASN A 486 -28.19 -20.71 -25.72
CA ASN A 486 -28.87 -19.80 -26.63
C ASN A 486 -29.30 -18.52 -25.88
N ILE A 487 -29.42 -17.40 -26.59
CA ILE A 487 -29.79 -16.10 -26.00
C ILE A 487 -31.12 -16.21 -25.25
N ILE A 488 -32.11 -16.93 -25.79
CA ILE A 488 -33.30 -17.36 -25.07
C ILE A 488 -33.44 -18.88 -25.05
N ALA A 489 -33.85 -19.45 -23.90
CA ALA A 489 -34.15 -20.87 -23.80
C ALA A 489 -35.27 -21.31 -24.76
N GLN A 490 -35.19 -22.54 -25.30
CA GLN A 490 -36.21 -23.05 -26.24
C GLN A 490 -37.58 -23.31 -25.59
N ARG A 491 -37.62 -23.54 -24.27
CA ARG A 491 -38.83 -23.79 -23.50
C ARG A 491 -38.76 -23.06 -22.15
N PRO A 492 -39.87 -22.47 -21.68
CA PRO A 492 -39.92 -21.87 -20.35
C PRO A 492 -39.93 -22.94 -19.26
N SER A 493 -39.33 -22.62 -18.12
CA SER A 493 -39.49 -23.37 -16.88
C SER A 493 -40.75 -22.90 -16.16
N ARG A 494 -41.52 -23.82 -15.58
CA ARG A 494 -42.72 -23.49 -14.80
C ARG A 494 -42.35 -23.44 -13.33
N VAL A 495 -42.65 -22.33 -12.67
CA VAL A 495 -42.17 -22.07 -11.30
C VAL A 495 -43.22 -22.46 -10.23
N ASP A 496 -44.52 -22.37 -10.55
CA ASP A 496 -45.57 -22.66 -9.56
C ASP A 496 -45.79 -24.17 -9.37
N VAL A 497 -45.71 -24.59 -8.11
CA VAL A 497 -45.95 -25.96 -7.65
C VAL A 497 -47.12 -25.94 -6.67
N ASN A 498 -48.12 -26.81 -6.87
CA ASN A 498 -49.25 -26.90 -5.95
C ASN A 498 -48.84 -27.53 -4.60
N TRP A 499 -49.72 -27.49 -3.59
CA TRP A 499 -49.50 -28.08 -2.26
C TRP A 499 -49.21 -29.60 -2.26
N ARG A 500 -49.39 -30.30 -3.39
CA ARG A 500 -49.09 -31.72 -3.59
C ARG A 500 -47.79 -31.95 -4.38
N GLY A 501 -46.98 -30.93 -4.63
CA GLY A 501 -45.69 -31.06 -5.34
C GLY A 501 -45.80 -31.15 -6.87
N ASN A 502 -46.99 -30.98 -7.45
CA ASN A 502 -47.19 -31.03 -8.90
C ASN A 502 -47.17 -29.62 -9.51
N ILE A 503 -46.49 -29.50 -10.65
CA ILE A 503 -46.40 -28.25 -11.43
C ILE A 503 -47.79 -27.83 -11.91
N GLU A 504 -48.18 -26.57 -11.66
CA GLU A 504 -49.48 -26.06 -12.11
C GLU A 504 -49.54 -25.91 -13.64
N LYS A 505 -50.68 -26.31 -14.25
CA LYS A 505 -50.85 -26.23 -15.70
C LYS A 505 -50.87 -24.78 -16.24
N ASN A 506 -51.28 -23.81 -15.41
CA ASN A 506 -51.36 -22.37 -15.72
C ASN A 506 -50.48 -21.52 -14.77
N GLY A 507 -49.35 -22.05 -14.32
CA GLY A 507 -48.39 -21.35 -13.46
C GLY A 507 -47.55 -20.31 -14.20
N ALA A 508 -46.84 -19.45 -13.46
CA ALA A 508 -45.89 -18.49 -14.00
C ALA A 508 -44.76 -19.19 -14.79
N GLU A 509 -44.43 -18.63 -15.94
CA GLU A 509 -43.37 -19.11 -16.84
C GLU A 509 -42.12 -18.25 -16.67
N LEU A 510 -40.99 -18.92 -16.44
CA LEU A 510 -39.67 -18.32 -16.33
C LEU A 510 -38.82 -18.70 -17.54
N TRP A 511 -38.32 -17.70 -18.26
CA TRP A 511 -37.41 -17.88 -19.38
C TRP A 511 -35.97 -17.65 -18.96
N MET A 512 -35.12 -18.66 -19.13
CA MET A 512 -33.69 -18.53 -18.88
C MET A 512 -33.02 -17.85 -20.09
N ILE A 513 -32.20 -16.83 -19.82
CA ILE A 513 -31.50 -16.04 -20.83
C ILE A 513 -30.00 -16.31 -20.73
N GLY A 514 -29.38 -16.65 -21.86
CA GLY A 514 -27.93 -16.79 -21.97
C GLY A 514 -27.26 -15.42 -22.03
N THR A 515 -26.97 -14.83 -20.87
CA THR A 515 -26.46 -13.45 -20.78
C THR A 515 -25.11 -13.27 -21.46
N ASP A 516 -24.22 -14.26 -21.34
CA ASP A 516 -22.88 -14.21 -21.96
C ASP A 516 -22.97 -14.13 -23.50
N THR A 517 -23.81 -14.97 -24.10
CA THR A 517 -24.02 -15.03 -25.55
C THR A 517 -24.66 -13.74 -26.07
N ALA A 518 -25.62 -13.18 -25.32
CA ALA A 518 -26.27 -11.93 -25.67
C ALA A 518 -25.31 -10.73 -25.56
N LYS A 519 -24.51 -10.66 -24.49
CA LYS A 519 -23.49 -9.62 -24.29
C LYS A 519 -22.43 -9.67 -25.40
N ASP A 520 -21.94 -10.87 -25.74
CA ASP A 520 -21.04 -11.07 -26.88
C ASP A 520 -21.64 -10.55 -28.19
N TRP A 521 -22.92 -10.84 -28.45
CA TRP A 521 -23.61 -10.37 -29.65
C TRP A 521 -23.69 -8.84 -29.72
N ILE A 522 -23.99 -8.20 -28.58
CA ILE A 522 -24.12 -6.74 -28.43
C ILE A 522 -22.77 -6.05 -28.62
N TYR A 523 -21.74 -6.50 -27.89
CA TYR A 523 -20.42 -5.86 -27.91
C TYR A 523 -19.75 -5.94 -29.28
N ASN A 524 -19.90 -7.07 -29.99
CA ASN A 524 -19.37 -7.23 -31.35
C ASN A 524 -19.99 -6.26 -32.37
N ARG A 525 -21.12 -5.62 -32.03
CA ARG A 525 -21.86 -4.72 -32.92
C ARG A 525 -21.75 -3.25 -32.52
N TYR A 526 -21.18 -2.93 -31.36
CA TYR A 526 -20.88 -1.54 -31.01
C TYR A 526 -20.00 -0.82 -32.04
N PRO A 527 -19.08 -1.46 -32.79
CA PRO A 527 -18.33 -0.75 -33.84
C PRO A 527 -19.18 -0.30 -35.03
N LEU A 528 -20.32 -0.95 -35.31
CA LEU A 528 -21.16 -0.65 -36.48
C LEU A 528 -21.91 0.67 -36.32
N GLU A 529 -21.83 1.54 -37.33
CA GLU A 529 -22.48 2.86 -37.33
C GLU A 529 -23.87 2.86 -37.99
N SER A 530 -24.09 1.97 -38.96
CA SER A 530 -25.37 1.80 -39.66
C SER A 530 -25.41 0.44 -40.35
N GLY A 531 -26.61 -0.06 -40.62
CA GLY A 531 -26.84 -1.31 -41.36
C GLY A 531 -27.15 -2.51 -40.46
N PRO A 532 -27.16 -3.74 -41.01
CA PRO A 532 -27.63 -4.93 -40.31
C PRO A 532 -26.92 -5.16 -38.96
N GLY A 533 -27.69 -5.07 -37.86
CA GLY A 533 -27.19 -5.28 -36.50
C GLY A 533 -26.58 -4.04 -35.84
N ALA A 534 -26.60 -2.87 -36.48
CA ALA A 534 -26.15 -1.62 -35.87
C ALA A 534 -27.08 -1.20 -34.72
N LEU A 535 -26.53 -0.47 -33.76
CA LEU A 535 -27.24 0.07 -32.60
C LEU A 535 -27.23 1.60 -32.65
N HIS A 536 -28.42 2.15 -32.67
CA HIS A 536 -28.70 3.57 -32.71
C HIS A 536 -29.18 4.08 -31.35
N PHE A 537 -28.74 5.28 -31.00
CA PHE A 537 -29.02 5.92 -29.72
C PHE A 537 -29.72 7.26 -29.92
N ALA A 538 -30.78 7.50 -29.16
CA ALA A 538 -31.46 8.78 -29.16
C ALA A 538 -30.55 9.88 -28.60
N LYS A 539 -30.64 11.09 -29.15
CA LYS A 539 -29.78 12.22 -28.80
C LYS A 539 -29.90 12.66 -27.34
N ASP A 540 -31.04 12.41 -26.71
CA ASP A 540 -31.41 12.95 -25.39
C ASP A 540 -31.16 11.95 -24.24
N LEU A 541 -30.47 10.83 -24.52
CA LEU A 541 -30.11 9.86 -23.50
C LEU A 541 -29.10 10.46 -22.49
N PRO A 542 -29.23 10.17 -21.19
CA PRO A 542 -28.34 10.68 -20.17
C PRO A 542 -26.93 10.07 -20.29
N ASP A 543 -25.89 10.85 -19.96
CA ASP A 543 -24.50 10.40 -20.07
C ASP A 543 -24.20 9.11 -19.28
N ASP A 544 -24.87 8.91 -18.14
CA ASP A 544 -24.76 7.71 -17.29
C ASP A 544 -25.21 6.44 -18.04
N PHE A 545 -26.18 6.53 -18.95
CA PHE A 545 -26.65 5.39 -19.75
C PHE A 545 -25.51 4.79 -20.59
N PHE A 546 -24.68 5.63 -21.20
CA PHE A 546 -23.55 5.18 -22.02
C PHE A 546 -22.44 4.57 -21.19
N ALA A 547 -22.21 5.07 -19.97
CA ALA A 547 -21.26 4.48 -19.03
C ALA A 547 -21.71 3.07 -18.61
N GLN A 548 -23.01 2.89 -18.34
CA GLN A 548 -23.58 1.59 -17.99
C GLN A 548 -23.52 0.56 -19.14
N CYS A 549 -23.66 1.01 -20.39
CA CYS A 549 -23.57 0.14 -21.59
C CYS A 549 -22.21 -0.56 -21.75
N VAL A 550 -21.13 0.03 -21.21
CA VAL A 550 -19.74 -0.45 -21.33
C VAL A 550 -19.12 -0.83 -19.99
N ALA A 551 -19.94 -0.95 -18.93
CA ALA A 551 -19.48 -1.22 -17.57
C ALA A 551 -18.91 -2.64 -17.37
N GLU A 552 -19.32 -3.60 -18.18
CA GLU A 552 -18.84 -4.98 -18.07
C GLU A 552 -17.68 -5.27 -19.01
N ARG A 553 -16.66 -5.98 -18.50
CA ARG A 553 -15.46 -6.32 -19.27
C ARG A 553 -15.31 -7.81 -19.39
N LYS A 554 -14.93 -8.25 -20.59
CA LYS A 554 -14.68 -9.66 -20.89
C LYS A 554 -13.29 -10.04 -20.38
N VAL A 555 -13.22 -10.86 -19.34
CA VAL A 555 -11.96 -11.30 -18.74
C VAL A 555 -11.78 -12.80 -18.99
N ALA A 556 -10.67 -13.17 -19.62
CA ALA A 556 -10.28 -14.57 -19.76
C ALA A 556 -9.69 -15.08 -18.43
N ARG A 557 -10.43 -15.93 -17.73
CA ARG A 557 -10.01 -16.58 -16.48
C ARG A 557 -9.71 -18.06 -16.75
N TYR A 558 -8.55 -18.53 -16.32
CA TYR A 558 -8.22 -19.95 -16.40
C TYR A 558 -8.76 -20.65 -15.15
N VAL A 559 -9.77 -21.51 -15.31
CA VAL A 559 -10.34 -22.32 -14.22
C VAL A 559 -10.03 -23.78 -14.52
N LYS A 560 -9.30 -24.45 -13.61
CA LYS A 560 -8.86 -25.85 -13.78
C LYS A 560 -8.14 -26.13 -15.11
N GLY A 561 -7.28 -25.20 -15.55
CA GLY A 561 -6.49 -25.34 -16.78
C GLY A 561 -7.26 -25.14 -18.10
N LYS A 562 -8.57 -24.83 -18.05
CA LYS A 562 -9.37 -24.47 -19.23
C LYS A 562 -9.63 -22.98 -19.25
N ARG A 563 -9.43 -22.33 -20.41
CA ARG A 563 -9.73 -20.91 -20.62
C ARG A 563 -11.25 -20.73 -20.57
N ARG A 564 -11.77 -20.08 -19.52
CA ARG A 564 -13.17 -19.67 -19.42
C ARG A 564 -13.21 -18.15 -19.52
N VAL A 565 -13.98 -17.64 -20.46
CA VAL A 565 -14.13 -16.19 -20.62
C VAL A 565 -15.38 -15.77 -19.86
N GLU A 566 -15.23 -14.85 -18.92
CA GLU A 566 -16.28 -14.44 -17.98
C GLU A 566 -16.44 -12.92 -18.02
N TRP A 567 -17.68 -12.44 -18.11
CA TRP A 567 -18.01 -11.03 -18.01
C TRP A 567 -17.88 -10.59 -16.55
N THR A 568 -17.01 -9.63 -16.27
CA THR A 568 -16.75 -9.11 -14.93
C THR A 568 -17.07 -7.62 -14.89
N LYS A 569 -17.80 -7.19 -13.87
CA LYS A 569 -18.07 -5.78 -13.58
C LYS A 569 -17.21 -5.26 -12.43
N SER A 570 -16.88 -3.97 -12.47
CA SER A 570 -16.27 -3.28 -11.33
C SER A 570 -17.31 -3.08 -10.22
N LYS A 571 -16.90 -3.14 -8.95
CA LYS A 571 -17.83 -2.98 -7.80
C LYS A 571 -18.50 -1.61 -7.73
N ALA A 572 -17.93 -0.59 -8.37
CA ALA A 572 -18.44 0.79 -8.35
C ALA A 572 -19.31 1.16 -9.56
N GLU A 573 -19.33 0.33 -10.60
CA GLU A 573 -19.98 0.65 -11.88
C GLU A 573 -21.38 0.02 -11.96
N ARG A 574 -22.36 0.80 -12.43
CA ARG A 574 -23.74 0.37 -12.71
C ARG A 574 -23.83 -0.28 -14.10
N ASN A 575 -24.69 -1.27 -14.29
CA ASN A 575 -24.79 -2.08 -15.52
C ASN A 575 -26.23 -2.34 -16.01
N GLU A 576 -27.21 -1.69 -15.38
CA GLU A 576 -28.65 -1.92 -15.58
C GLU A 576 -29.07 -1.71 -17.05
N ALA A 577 -28.58 -0.65 -17.71
CA ALA A 577 -28.85 -0.40 -19.13
C ALA A 577 -28.41 -1.56 -20.06
N LEU A 578 -27.26 -2.20 -19.78
CA LEU A 578 -26.76 -3.31 -20.58
C LEU A 578 -27.62 -4.57 -20.40
N ASP A 579 -28.03 -4.86 -19.17
CA ASP A 579 -28.87 -6.02 -18.87
C ASP A 579 -30.28 -5.85 -19.48
N LEU A 580 -30.85 -4.64 -19.43
CA LEU A 580 -32.09 -4.29 -20.12
C LEU A 580 -32.01 -4.51 -21.64
N MET A 581 -30.92 -4.13 -22.29
CA MET A 581 -30.71 -4.39 -23.72
C MET A 581 -30.59 -5.89 -24.04
N VAL A 582 -29.96 -6.67 -23.16
CA VAL A 582 -29.88 -8.13 -23.28
C VAL A 582 -31.27 -8.76 -23.25
N TYR A 583 -32.13 -8.31 -22.33
CA TYR A 583 -33.49 -8.80 -22.22
C TYR A 583 -34.38 -8.39 -23.40
N ALA A 584 -34.24 -7.17 -23.90
CA ALA A 584 -34.96 -6.72 -25.09
C ALA A 584 -34.56 -7.51 -26.34
N LEU A 585 -33.27 -7.88 -26.47
CA LEU A 585 -32.76 -8.77 -27.53
C LEU A 585 -33.34 -10.19 -27.40
N ALA A 586 -33.44 -10.73 -26.18
CA ALA A 586 -34.07 -12.04 -25.97
C ALA A 586 -35.54 -12.05 -26.42
N MET A 587 -36.28 -10.96 -26.20
CA MET A 587 -37.65 -10.82 -26.69
C MET A 587 -37.72 -10.69 -28.23
N ALA A 588 -36.75 -10.05 -28.86
CA ALA A 588 -36.63 -10.02 -30.31
C ALA A 588 -36.39 -11.42 -30.89
N GLU A 589 -35.57 -12.24 -30.22
CA GLU A 589 -35.39 -13.64 -30.61
C GLU A 589 -36.63 -14.50 -30.39
N TYR A 590 -37.37 -14.25 -29.30
CA TYR A 590 -38.66 -14.90 -29.04
C TYR A 590 -39.67 -14.66 -30.16
N LEU A 591 -39.74 -13.43 -30.67
CA LEU A 591 -40.58 -13.05 -31.82
C LEU A 591 -40.06 -13.63 -33.15
N GLY A 592 -38.88 -14.25 -33.15
CA GLY A 592 -38.29 -14.86 -34.33
C GLY A 592 -37.65 -13.86 -35.31
N LEU A 593 -37.38 -12.61 -34.89
CA LEU A 593 -36.88 -11.55 -35.77
C LEU A 593 -35.52 -11.89 -36.40
N HIS A 594 -34.70 -12.69 -35.73
CA HIS A 594 -33.43 -13.22 -36.25
C HIS A 594 -33.59 -14.15 -37.46
N ARG A 595 -34.80 -14.64 -37.75
CA ARG A 595 -35.11 -15.51 -38.90
C ARG A 595 -35.78 -14.78 -40.05
N TYR A 596 -36.10 -13.49 -39.89
CA TYR A 596 -36.77 -12.72 -40.93
C TYR A 596 -35.78 -12.42 -42.05
N HIS A 597 -36.15 -12.79 -43.27
CA HIS A 597 -35.40 -12.40 -44.46
C HIS A 597 -35.82 -11.00 -44.93
N GLU A 598 -35.06 -10.39 -45.84
CA GLU A 598 -35.36 -9.05 -46.38
C GLU A 598 -36.80 -8.91 -46.86
N ASN A 599 -37.33 -9.94 -47.53
CA ASN A 599 -38.71 -9.97 -48.01
C ASN A 599 -39.76 -9.92 -46.89
N ASP A 600 -39.47 -10.47 -45.70
CA ASP A 600 -40.40 -10.46 -44.58
C ASP A 600 -40.40 -9.10 -43.88
N TRP A 601 -39.22 -8.48 -43.74
CA TRP A 601 -39.12 -7.10 -43.28
C TRP A 601 -39.79 -6.11 -44.22
N GLU A 602 -39.64 -6.31 -45.53
CA GLU A 602 -40.27 -5.46 -46.54
C GLU A 602 -41.80 -5.58 -46.49
N LYS A 603 -42.38 -6.76 -46.21
CA LYS A 603 -43.82 -6.89 -45.95
C LYS A 603 -44.27 -6.09 -44.72
N VAL A 604 -43.52 -6.14 -43.63
CA VAL A 604 -43.82 -5.36 -42.41
C VAL A 604 -43.75 -3.86 -42.71
N ARG A 605 -42.70 -3.43 -43.42
CA ARG A 605 -42.53 -2.05 -43.89
C ARG A 605 -43.68 -1.59 -44.77
N GLN A 606 -44.06 -2.40 -45.77
CA GLN A 606 -45.18 -2.11 -46.66
C GLN A 606 -46.51 -2.05 -45.92
N SER A 607 -46.75 -2.92 -44.94
CA SER A 607 -47.95 -2.85 -44.10
C SER A 607 -48.02 -1.53 -43.32
N LEU A 608 -46.89 -1.05 -42.79
CA LEU A 608 -46.81 0.23 -42.09
C LEU A 608 -46.95 1.44 -43.02
N MET A 609 -46.54 1.32 -44.29
CA MET A 609 -46.67 2.36 -45.31
C MET A 609 -48.07 2.38 -45.97
N GLN A 610 -48.73 1.24 -46.13
CA GLN A 610 -50.08 1.15 -46.70
C GLN A 610 -51.16 1.75 -45.80
N HIS A 611 -50.96 1.73 -44.47
CA HIS A 611 -51.84 2.42 -43.53
C HIS A 611 -51.93 3.94 -43.80
N HIS A 612 -50.92 4.54 -44.44
CA HIS A 612 -50.89 5.96 -44.79
C HIS A 612 -51.79 6.32 -45.99
N LEU A 613 -52.23 5.35 -46.81
CA LEU A 613 -53.03 5.62 -48.03
C LEU A 613 -54.52 5.89 -47.75
N PHE A 614 -55.02 5.55 -46.55
CA PHE A 614 -56.46 5.65 -46.21
C PHE A 614 -56.78 6.62 -45.06
N GLU A 615 -55.76 7.15 -44.37
CA GLU A 615 -55.92 8.18 -43.33
C GLU A 615 -55.54 9.56 -43.87
N ASP A 616 -56.22 10.00 -44.94
CA ASP A 616 -56.15 11.40 -45.38
C ASP A 616 -57.51 12.06 -45.11
N LYS A 617 -57.71 12.48 -43.85
CA LYS A 617 -58.70 13.49 -43.50
C LYS A 617 -58.28 14.25 -42.24
N THR A 618 -58.01 15.53 -42.48
CA THR A 618 -57.88 16.66 -41.54
C THR A 618 -56.51 16.86 -40.87
N LEU A 619 -55.67 17.64 -41.54
CA LEU A 619 -54.80 18.62 -40.86
C LEU A 619 -55.37 20.01 -41.13
N PRO A 620 -55.65 20.85 -40.11
CA PRO A 620 -55.60 22.28 -40.31
C PRO A 620 -54.13 22.69 -40.45
N ALA A 621 -53.83 23.47 -41.46
CA ALA A 621 -52.60 24.24 -41.55
C ALA A 621 -52.58 25.24 -40.38
N ASP A 622 -51.48 25.30 -39.64
CA ASP A 622 -51.18 26.45 -38.80
C ASP A 622 -49.69 26.81 -38.97
N ASP A 623 -49.47 27.68 -39.95
CA ASP A 623 -48.33 28.60 -39.98
C ASP A 623 -48.60 29.66 -38.90
N THR A 624 -48.11 29.44 -37.68
CA THR A 624 -47.87 30.53 -36.74
C THR A 624 -46.73 30.18 -35.78
N GLN A 625 -45.61 30.90 -35.91
CA GLN A 625 -44.66 31.08 -34.83
C GLN A 625 -45.37 31.75 -33.64
N PRO A 626 -45.11 31.33 -32.39
CA PRO A 626 -45.33 32.22 -31.26
C PRO A 626 -44.00 32.84 -30.82
N GLU A 627 -43.90 34.15 -31.02
CA GLU A 627 -42.99 35.02 -30.31
C GLU A 627 -43.19 34.87 -28.79
N ALA A 628 -42.08 34.95 -28.06
CA ALA A 628 -42.05 34.96 -26.60
C ALA A 628 -42.66 36.26 -26.04
N PRO A 629 -43.54 36.21 -25.02
CA PRO A 629 -43.81 37.36 -24.18
C PRO A 629 -42.82 37.38 -23.03
N VAL A 630 -42.00 38.44 -23.00
CA VAL A 630 -41.30 38.91 -21.81
C VAL A 630 -42.31 39.70 -20.98
N GLU A 631 -42.75 39.18 -19.84
CA GLU A 631 -43.12 40.05 -18.73
C GLU A 631 -42.97 39.37 -17.36
N SER A 632 -42.35 40.14 -16.47
CA SER A 632 -41.89 39.82 -15.13
C SER A 632 -43.03 39.70 -14.11
N LEU A 633 -43.03 38.63 -13.32
CA LEU A 633 -43.65 38.60 -12.00
C LEU A 633 -42.75 37.84 -11.01
N ALA A 634 -42.13 38.60 -10.11
CA ALA A 634 -41.39 38.12 -8.97
C ALA A 634 -42.31 37.37 -7.98
N ARG A 635 -41.88 36.19 -7.52
CA ARG A 635 -42.31 35.59 -6.25
C ARG A 635 -41.14 34.82 -5.60
N THR A 636 -40.62 35.44 -4.55
CA THR A 636 -40.19 34.84 -3.26
C THR A 636 -39.78 33.37 -3.25
N VAL A 637 -38.47 33.14 -3.11
CA VAL A 637 -37.91 31.90 -2.59
C VAL A 637 -37.87 32.01 -1.07
N GLU A 638 -38.76 31.29 -0.38
CA GLU A 638 -38.59 30.91 1.02
C GLU A 638 -37.60 29.75 1.08
N THR A 639 -36.42 30.00 1.62
CA THR A 639 -35.44 28.97 2.00
C THR A 639 -35.91 28.25 3.26
N PHE A 640 -36.25 26.96 3.13
CA PHE A 640 -36.41 26.06 4.27
C PHE A 640 -35.04 25.74 4.89
N GLN A 641 -34.93 26.06 6.18
CA GLN A 641 -33.80 25.72 7.06
C GLN A 641 -33.71 24.21 7.28
N THR A 642 -32.51 23.64 7.15
CA THR A 642 -32.16 22.34 7.71
C THR A 642 -31.32 22.50 8.98
N ALA A 643 -31.67 21.68 9.97
CA ALA A 643 -31.21 21.74 11.35
C ALA A 643 -29.75 21.30 11.56
N HIS A 644 -29.14 21.88 12.60
CA HIS A 644 -27.78 21.66 13.09
C HIS A 644 -27.54 20.25 13.66
N PRO A 645 -26.32 19.70 13.52
CA PRO A 645 -25.75 18.79 14.51
C PRO A 645 -24.97 19.58 15.59
N GLN A 646 -25.18 19.21 16.86
CA GLN A 646 -24.53 19.79 18.04
C GLN A 646 -23.03 19.48 18.08
N ALA A 647 -22.22 20.48 18.43
CA ALA A 647 -20.79 20.34 18.70
C ALA A 647 -20.46 20.67 20.17
N VAL A 648 -19.52 19.88 20.68
CA VAL A 648 -19.04 19.75 22.05
C VAL A 648 -18.38 21.02 22.59
N VAL A 649 -18.68 21.34 23.85
CA VAL A 649 -18.14 22.47 24.62
C VAL A 649 -16.65 22.28 24.91
N THR A 650 -15.82 23.26 24.54
CA THR A 650 -14.47 23.44 25.09
C THR A 650 -14.29 24.89 25.55
N HIS A 651 -13.94 25.08 26.83
CA HIS A 651 -13.67 26.39 27.41
C HIS A 651 -12.31 26.92 26.93
N ARG A 652 -12.26 28.18 26.48
CA ARG A 652 -11.01 28.94 26.37
C ARG A 652 -11.12 30.34 26.97
N VAL A 653 -10.00 30.70 27.58
CA VAL A 653 -9.70 31.81 28.49
C VAL A 653 -9.64 33.15 27.77
N THR A 654 -10.21 34.19 28.39
CA THR A 654 -10.17 35.60 27.95
C THR A 654 -8.81 36.28 28.20
N PRO A 655 -8.29 37.07 27.24
CA PRO A 655 -7.19 38.02 27.50
C PRO A 655 -7.70 39.38 28.05
N PRO A 656 -6.85 40.17 28.73
CA PRO A 656 -7.28 41.39 29.42
C PRO A 656 -7.39 42.63 28.50
N LYS A 657 -8.18 43.61 28.97
CA LYS A 657 -8.58 44.86 28.31
C LYS A 657 -7.41 45.83 28.03
N PRO A 658 -7.52 46.67 26.96
CA PRO A 658 -6.60 47.77 26.69
C PRO A 658 -6.91 49.03 27.52
N VAL A 659 -5.84 49.77 27.86
CA VAL A 659 -5.84 51.07 28.55
C VAL A 659 -6.10 52.20 27.53
N ALA A 660 -6.88 53.20 27.95
CA ALA A 660 -7.38 54.30 27.12
C ALA A 660 -6.31 55.35 26.74
N ALA A 661 -6.46 55.93 25.55
CA ALA A 661 -5.72 57.12 25.09
C ALA A 661 -6.67 58.27 24.68
N THR A 662 -6.18 59.49 24.89
CA THR A 662 -6.78 60.84 24.92
C THR A 662 -7.31 61.38 23.57
N PRO A 663 -8.18 62.43 23.54
CA PRO A 663 -8.82 62.94 22.33
C PRO A 663 -7.96 64.00 21.58
N PRO A 664 -8.32 64.37 20.32
CA PRO A 664 -7.37 64.82 19.31
C PRO A 664 -7.12 66.33 19.30
N ARG A 665 -5.94 66.74 18.80
CA ARG A 665 -5.58 68.15 18.55
C ARG A 665 -5.50 68.40 17.04
N ARG A 666 -6.23 69.42 16.57
CA ARG A 666 -6.31 69.93 15.19
C ARG A 666 -5.20 70.96 14.93
N VAL A 667 -4.43 70.85 13.83
CA VAL A 667 -3.83 71.90 12.94
C VAL A 667 -2.73 71.24 12.09
N SER A 668 -2.33 71.63 10.87
CA SER A 668 -2.76 72.58 9.83
C SER A 668 -2.04 72.19 8.53
N ARG A 669 -2.66 72.41 7.36
CA ARG A 669 -2.01 72.27 6.04
C ARG A 669 -1.05 73.45 5.77
N SER A 670 0.22 73.16 5.52
CA SER A 670 1.22 73.93 4.74
C SER A 670 2.46 73.04 4.66
N GLY A 671 2.99 72.52 3.55
CA GLY A 671 3.15 73.07 2.21
C GLY A 671 4.60 73.54 2.06
N TYR A 672 5.55 72.66 1.68
CA TYR A 672 6.82 73.01 1.00
C TYR A 672 7.42 71.79 0.27
N LEU A 673 7.44 71.89 -1.07
CA LEU A 673 8.12 71.03 -2.05
C LEU A 673 9.58 71.47 -2.18
N ILE A 674 10.55 70.54 -2.17
CA ILE A 674 11.94 70.86 -2.61
C ILE A 674 12.53 69.85 -3.61
N THR A 675 12.06 68.59 -3.71
CA THR A 675 12.70 67.61 -4.63
C THR A 675 11.93 67.27 -5.91
N GLY A 676 10.70 67.78 -6.08
CA GLY A 676 9.93 67.61 -7.33
C GLY A 676 9.58 66.16 -7.72
N GLN A 677 9.87 65.17 -6.87
CA GLN A 677 9.48 63.77 -7.07
C GLN A 677 8.26 63.42 -6.21
N PRO A 678 7.37 62.52 -6.70
CA PRO A 678 6.22 62.07 -5.94
C PRO A 678 6.66 61.26 -4.70
N LEU A 679 6.08 61.56 -3.55
CA LEU A 679 6.28 60.82 -2.30
C LEU A 679 5.68 59.41 -2.44
N THR A 680 6.50 58.38 -2.28
CA THR A 680 6.02 57.00 -2.10
C THR A 680 5.76 56.76 -0.61
N GLU A 681 4.51 56.51 -0.27
CA GLU A 681 4.07 56.21 1.10
C GLU A 681 4.08 54.70 1.36
N ASP A 682 4.29 54.30 2.62
CA ASP A 682 4.17 52.90 3.06
C ASP A 682 2.70 52.42 3.06
N ARG A 683 2.47 51.13 3.32
CA ARG A 683 1.15 50.46 3.29
C ARG A 683 0.04 51.15 4.08
N ASP A 684 0.39 52.00 5.04
CA ASP A 684 -0.55 52.74 5.88
C ASP A 684 -0.96 54.10 5.28
N GLY A 685 -0.41 54.50 4.12
CA GLY A 685 -0.86 55.64 3.31
C GLY A 685 -0.66 57.02 3.92
N PHE A 686 0.22 57.15 4.92
CA PHE A 686 0.54 58.42 5.58
C PHE A 686 2.03 58.59 5.92
N THR A 687 2.81 57.50 5.94
CA THR A 687 4.24 57.56 6.29
C THR A 687 5.07 57.60 5.01
N PRO A 688 5.80 58.71 4.74
CA PRO A 688 6.63 58.78 3.55
C PRO A 688 7.86 57.89 3.71
N MET A 689 8.05 56.93 2.79
CA MET A 689 9.25 56.10 2.75
C MET A 689 10.36 56.81 1.99
N VAL A 690 11.51 56.99 2.65
CA VAL A 690 12.75 57.44 2.01
C VAL A 690 13.79 56.33 2.15
N ALA A 691 14.34 55.88 1.02
CA ALA A 691 15.43 54.92 1.00
C ALA A 691 16.73 55.59 1.47
N LEU A 692 17.29 55.12 2.59
CA LEU A 692 18.63 55.50 3.05
C LEU A 692 19.65 54.54 2.43
N GLU A 693 20.49 55.05 1.52
CA GLU A 693 21.65 54.31 1.02
C GLU A 693 22.86 54.51 1.97
N PRO A 694 23.65 53.46 2.28
CA PRO A 694 24.78 53.57 3.19
C PRO A 694 25.78 54.65 2.74
N GLY A 695 25.96 55.69 3.56
CA GLY A 695 26.88 56.80 3.29
C GLY A 695 26.22 58.09 2.81
N THR A 696 24.90 58.14 2.64
CA THR A 696 24.17 59.41 2.43
C THR A 696 23.69 59.98 3.77
N MET A 697 23.99 61.27 4.02
CA MET A 697 23.51 62.02 5.19
C MET A 697 22.75 63.24 4.67
N GLN A 698 21.51 63.41 5.13
CA GLN A 698 20.65 64.52 4.69
C GLN A 698 20.96 65.76 5.54
N GLU A 699 21.11 66.93 4.92
CA GLU A 699 21.23 68.20 5.66
C GLU A 699 19.90 68.50 6.36
N LEU A 700 19.97 68.71 7.67
CA LEU A 700 18.83 69.02 8.52
C LEU A 700 18.49 70.51 8.47
N GLY A 701 17.21 70.85 8.65
CA GLY A 701 16.80 72.24 8.81
C GLY A 701 17.29 72.85 10.14
N PRO A 702 17.33 74.19 10.28
CA PRO A 702 17.74 74.83 11.53
C PRO A 702 16.82 74.43 12.69
N GLY A 703 17.37 73.71 13.67
CA GLY A 703 16.66 73.26 14.87
C GLY A 703 16.16 71.81 14.84
N GLU A 704 16.46 71.04 13.79
CA GLU A 704 16.17 69.61 13.73
C GLU A 704 17.38 68.77 14.19
N GLU A 705 17.14 67.79 15.06
CA GLU A 705 18.14 66.83 15.53
C GLU A 705 17.80 65.41 15.04
N VAL A 706 18.82 64.61 14.72
CA VAL A 706 18.65 63.22 14.30
C VAL A 706 18.65 62.30 15.53
N GLU A 707 17.52 61.64 15.77
CA GLU A 707 17.42 60.58 16.76
C GLU A 707 17.63 59.22 16.08
N PHE A 708 18.82 58.63 16.28
CA PHE A 708 19.12 57.29 15.75
C PHE A 708 18.33 56.23 16.52
N SER A 709 17.74 55.27 15.82
CA SER A 709 17.11 54.12 16.46
C SER A 709 18.16 53.36 17.26
N LYS A 710 17.93 53.21 18.58
CA LYS A 710 18.70 52.30 19.43
C LYS A 710 18.01 50.95 19.40
N PRO A 711 18.39 50.01 18.52
CA PRO A 711 17.83 48.66 18.57
C PRO A 711 18.09 48.07 19.97
N PRO A 712 17.13 47.33 20.56
CA PRO A 712 17.29 46.78 21.89
C PRO A 712 18.53 45.88 21.94
N ASP A 713 19.43 46.19 22.85
CA ASP A 713 20.74 45.54 22.97
C ASP A 713 20.55 44.05 23.28
N ALA A 714 21.22 43.18 22.51
CA ALA A 714 21.18 41.72 22.72
C ALA A 714 21.90 41.29 24.02
N GLY A 715 22.57 42.21 24.71
CA GLY A 715 23.49 41.91 25.81
C GLY A 715 22.84 41.46 27.12
N ASN A 716 21.70 42.04 27.53
CA ASN A 716 21.16 41.79 28.87
C ASN A 716 20.42 40.46 29.02
N ASN A 717 19.83 39.92 27.94
CA ASN A 717 19.04 38.68 27.98
C ASN A 717 19.79 37.46 27.42
N TYR A 718 21.01 37.65 26.93
CA TYR A 718 21.84 36.56 26.39
C TYR A 718 22.14 35.46 27.43
N PRO A 719 22.46 35.78 28.71
CA PRO A 719 22.67 34.76 29.74
C PRO A 719 21.43 33.87 29.97
N ASP A 720 20.23 34.45 29.97
CA ASP A 720 18.97 33.71 30.16
C ASP A 720 18.66 32.81 28.97
N PHE A 721 18.88 33.30 27.75
CA PHE A 721 18.75 32.49 26.53
C PHE A 721 19.71 31.31 26.54
N MET A 722 20.98 31.53 26.91
CA MET A 722 21.98 30.47 27.02
C MET A 722 21.63 29.47 28.12
N ARG A 723 21.12 29.93 29.26
CA ARG A 723 20.63 29.08 30.34
C ARG A 723 19.48 28.19 29.86
N GLN A 724 18.52 28.72 29.13
CA GLN A 724 17.40 27.94 28.58
C GLN A 724 17.88 26.86 27.60
N GLN A 725 18.84 27.17 26.72
CA GLN A 725 19.40 26.19 25.78
C GLN A 725 20.16 25.08 26.49
N LEU A 726 20.95 25.42 27.52
CA LEU A 726 21.67 24.44 28.32
C LEU A 726 20.71 23.60 29.18
N MET A 727 19.60 24.15 29.67
CA MET A 727 18.55 23.38 30.33
C MET A 727 17.86 22.40 29.38
N ALA A 728 17.61 22.78 28.13
CA ALA A 728 17.07 21.87 27.12
C ALA A 728 18.05 20.71 26.81
N ALA A 729 19.35 21.01 26.71
CA ALA A 729 20.40 19.99 26.57
C ALA A 729 20.51 19.09 27.81
N ALA A 730 20.40 19.65 29.02
CA ALA A 730 20.36 18.92 30.28
C ALA A 730 19.16 17.97 30.35
N ALA A 731 17.97 18.44 29.96
CA ALA A 731 16.77 17.62 29.88
C ALA A 731 16.93 16.48 28.86
N GLY A 732 17.53 16.74 27.70
CA GLY A 732 17.77 15.73 26.67
C GLY A 732 18.77 14.63 27.08
N THR A 733 19.83 15.01 27.79
CA THR A 733 20.82 14.05 28.32
C THR A 733 20.36 13.38 29.62
N GLY A 734 19.37 13.96 30.30
CA GLY A 734 18.88 13.47 31.57
C GLY A 734 19.77 13.78 32.77
N THR A 735 20.69 14.73 32.62
CA THR A 735 21.59 15.21 33.67
C THR A 735 21.03 16.51 34.25
N PRO A 736 21.06 16.71 35.58
CA PRO A 736 20.66 18.00 36.16
C PRO A 736 21.47 19.17 35.59
N TYR A 737 20.82 20.31 35.39
CA TYR A 737 21.42 21.51 34.81
C TYR A 737 22.67 21.96 35.59
N GLU A 738 22.58 21.94 36.92
CA GLU A 738 23.64 22.33 37.85
C GLU A 738 24.89 21.46 37.69
N ILE A 739 24.70 20.16 37.41
CA ILE A 739 25.78 19.20 37.20
C ILE A 739 26.37 19.30 35.81
N LEU A 740 25.52 19.55 34.80
CA LEU A 740 25.96 19.70 33.41
C LEU A 740 26.78 20.98 33.21
N THR A 741 26.36 22.08 33.83
CA THR A 741 26.91 23.42 33.58
C THR A 741 27.86 23.92 34.67
N GLY A 742 27.78 23.35 35.88
CA GLY A 742 28.49 23.85 37.05
C GLY A 742 27.92 25.16 37.63
N ASP A 743 26.79 25.65 37.12
CA ASP A 743 26.17 26.89 37.61
C ASP A 743 25.36 26.63 38.89
N MET A 744 25.79 27.25 39.99
CA MET A 744 25.23 27.07 41.33
C MET A 744 24.59 28.35 41.89
N ARG A 745 24.47 29.42 41.10
CA ARG A 745 24.14 30.77 41.60
C ARG A 745 22.77 30.92 42.28
N GLU A 746 21.80 30.08 41.94
CA GLU A 746 20.41 30.17 42.43
C GLU A 746 19.94 28.93 43.19
N VAL A 747 20.85 28.01 43.54
CA VAL A 747 20.47 26.72 44.13
C VAL A 747 20.90 26.66 45.59
N ASN A 748 19.93 26.43 46.49
CA ASN A 748 20.24 26.22 47.91
C ASN A 748 20.66 24.75 48.18
N ASP A 749 21.36 24.52 49.29
CA ASP A 749 21.88 23.20 49.67
C ASP A 749 20.80 22.10 49.76
N ARG A 750 19.62 22.42 50.28
CA ARG A 750 18.47 21.50 50.34
C ARG A 750 17.92 21.16 48.95
N ALA A 751 17.83 22.13 48.04
CA ALA A 751 17.37 21.93 46.67
C ALA A 751 18.38 21.08 45.88
N LEU A 752 19.68 21.38 46.03
CA LEU A 752 20.76 20.60 45.44
C LEU A 752 20.72 19.14 45.94
N ARG A 753 20.43 18.91 47.23
CA ARG A 753 20.29 17.57 47.80
C ARG A 753 19.17 16.77 47.13
N VAL A 754 18.01 17.40 46.92
CA VAL A 754 16.88 16.74 46.24
C VAL A 754 17.26 16.36 44.81
N VAL A 755 17.88 17.29 44.07
CA VAL A 755 18.32 17.09 42.68
C VAL A 755 19.36 15.97 42.57
N LEU A 756 20.39 15.99 43.43
CA LEU A 756 21.44 14.97 43.45
C LEU A 756 20.91 13.60 43.86
N ASN A 757 20.02 13.53 44.85
CA ASN A 757 19.43 12.26 45.26
C ASN A 757 18.58 11.64 44.15
N GLU A 758 17.78 12.44 43.44
CA GLU A 758 16.99 11.96 42.31
C GLU A 758 17.88 11.47 41.16
N PHE A 759 18.95 12.21 40.87
CA PHE A 759 19.93 11.82 39.86
C PHE A 759 20.68 10.53 40.24
N ARG A 760 21.14 10.41 41.49
CA ARG A 760 21.77 9.18 42.02
C ARG A 760 20.82 7.99 41.94
N ARG A 761 19.54 8.17 42.30
CA ARG A 761 18.51 7.13 42.17
C ARG A 761 18.38 6.63 40.74
N ARG A 762 18.38 7.53 39.75
CA ARG A 762 18.37 7.16 38.33
C ARG A 762 19.64 6.40 37.92
N LEU A 763 20.81 6.85 38.38
CA LEU A 763 22.07 6.15 38.10
C LEU A 763 22.11 4.75 38.73
N GLU A 764 21.61 4.59 39.95
CA GLU A 764 21.46 3.28 40.60
C GLU A 764 20.51 2.36 39.84
N GLN A 765 19.40 2.89 39.32
CA GLN A 765 18.51 2.12 38.45
C GLN A 765 19.22 1.65 37.16
N LEU A 766 20.05 2.49 36.54
CA LEU A 766 20.85 2.08 35.38
C LEU A 766 21.93 1.07 35.77
N GLN A 767 22.65 1.30 36.86
CA GLN A 767 23.69 0.40 37.37
C GLN A 767 23.12 -0.98 37.65
N PHE A 768 22.09 -1.06 38.49
CA PHE A 768 21.52 -2.34 38.90
C PHE A 768 20.61 -2.93 37.83
N GLY A 769 19.79 -2.14 37.14
CA GLY A 769 18.81 -2.62 36.16
C GLY A 769 19.39 -2.92 34.76
N VAL A 770 20.44 -2.22 34.36
CA VAL A 770 21.06 -2.36 33.02
C VAL A 770 22.46 -2.94 33.12
N TYR A 771 23.42 -2.22 33.72
CA TYR A 771 24.83 -2.63 33.66
C TYR A 771 25.10 -3.96 34.38
N VAL A 772 24.64 -4.12 35.62
CA VAL A 772 24.81 -5.37 36.36
C VAL A 772 24.13 -6.53 35.65
N HIS A 773 22.91 -6.31 35.16
CA HIS A 773 22.11 -7.37 34.54
C HIS A 773 22.59 -7.77 33.14
N GLN A 774 22.90 -6.80 32.27
CA GLN A 774 23.23 -7.03 30.87
C GLN A 774 24.74 -7.19 30.61
N LEU A 775 25.61 -6.60 31.45
CA LEU A 775 27.06 -6.67 31.27
C LEU A 775 27.74 -7.52 32.34
N CYS A 776 27.64 -7.12 33.62
CA CYS A 776 28.48 -7.72 34.66
C CYS A 776 28.12 -9.18 34.96
N ARG A 777 26.82 -9.52 35.01
CA ARG A 777 26.36 -10.90 35.24
C ARG A 777 26.79 -11.87 34.13
N PRO A 778 26.57 -11.58 32.82
CA PRO A 778 27.08 -12.42 31.75
C PRO A 778 28.60 -12.57 31.76
N VAL A 779 29.34 -11.49 32.01
CA VAL A 779 30.82 -11.53 32.07
C VAL A 779 31.30 -12.41 33.22
N ARG A 780 30.72 -12.26 34.43
CA ARG A 780 31.07 -13.11 35.57
C ARG A 780 30.72 -14.58 35.32
N ALA A 781 29.56 -14.85 34.72
CA ALA A 781 29.15 -16.21 34.41
C ALA A 781 30.10 -16.86 33.40
N ALA A 782 30.49 -16.13 32.36
CA ALA A 782 31.45 -16.60 31.38
C ALA A 782 32.84 -16.84 31.98
N TRP A 783 33.33 -15.93 32.82
CA TRP A 783 34.59 -16.09 33.53
C TRP A 783 34.60 -17.35 34.40
N LEU A 784 33.53 -17.58 35.19
CA LEU A 784 33.44 -18.72 36.08
C LEU A 784 33.33 -20.05 35.32
N ASP A 785 32.51 -20.09 34.26
CA ASP A 785 32.40 -21.26 33.37
C ASP A 785 33.76 -21.59 32.76
N MET A 786 34.48 -20.59 32.25
CA MET A 786 35.82 -20.79 31.68
C MET A 786 36.82 -21.27 32.73
N ALA A 787 36.82 -20.69 33.93
CA ALA A 787 37.78 -21.07 34.97
C ALA A 787 37.59 -22.51 35.48
N VAL A 788 36.33 -22.97 35.55
CA VAL A 788 36.01 -24.37 35.88
C VAL A 788 36.37 -25.31 34.72
N LEU A 789 36.00 -24.97 33.48
CA LEU A 789 36.30 -25.78 32.29
C LEU A 789 37.81 -25.89 32.00
N ALA A 790 38.58 -24.86 32.31
CA ALA A 790 40.03 -24.82 32.21
C ALA A 790 40.75 -25.55 33.37
N GLY A 791 40.00 -26.06 34.36
CA GLY A 791 40.55 -26.72 35.55
C GLY A 791 41.31 -25.79 36.50
N ARG A 792 41.18 -24.46 36.36
CA ARG A 792 41.82 -23.47 37.25
C ARG A 792 41.08 -23.31 38.57
N LEU A 793 39.78 -23.60 38.57
CA LEU A 793 38.90 -23.57 39.73
C LEU A 793 38.19 -24.93 39.84
N THR A 794 38.45 -25.66 40.93
CA THR A 794 37.76 -26.92 41.21
C THR A 794 36.60 -26.65 42.16
N LEU A 795 35.38 -26.69 41.63
CA LEU A 795 34.15 -26.47 42.39
C LEU A 795 33.32 -27.75 42.43
N VAL A 796 32.89 -28.16 43.62
CA VAL A 796 32.10 -29.39 43.82
C VAL A 796 30.74 -29.24 43.15
N ASP A 797 30.39 -30.20 42.29
CA ASP A 797 29.13 -30.29 41.55
C ASP A 797 28.74 -29.02 40.79
N TYR A 798 29.72 -28.29 40.24
CA TYR A 798 29.48 -27.01 39.56
C TYR A 798 28.38 -27.08 38.50
N ALA A 799 28.36 -28.13 37.67
CA ALA A 799 27.33 -28.27 36.62
C ALA A 799 25.90 -28.36 37.17
N GLN A 800 25.72 -28.94 38.37
CA GLN A 800 24.42 -29.10 39.02
C GLN A 800 24.06 -27.89 39.89
N ARG A 801 25.04 -27.32 40.59
CA ARG A 801 24.88 -26.19 41.54
C ARG A 801 25.31 -24.83 40.95
N ARG A 802 25.43 -24.73 39.62
CA ARG A 802 25.91 -23.53 38.91
C ARG A 802 25.26 -22.24 39.39
N ARG A 803 23.94 -22.28 39.61
CA ARG A 803 23.16 -21.12 40.06
C ARG A 803 23.60 -20.58 41.41
N GLU A 804 24.07 -21.43 42.32
CA GLU A 804 24.53 -21.03 43.66
C GLU A 804 25.87 -20.30 43.58
N TYR A 805 26.84 -20.84 42.83
CA TYR A 805 28.14 -20.20 42.61
C TYR A 805 28.05 -18.90 41.79
N LEU A 806 26.99 -18.77 40.98
CA LEU A 806 26.68 -17.55 40.24
C LEU A 806 25.97 -16.48 41.06
N ARG A 807 25.48 -16.79 42.27
CA ARG A 807 24.95 -15.75 43.17
C ARG A 807 26.11 -14.85 43.58
N THR A 808 25.96 -13.57 43.31
CA THR A 808 26.98 -12.57 43.59
C THR A 808 26.30 -11.34 44.08
N ARG A 809 26.81 -10.81 45.18
CA ARG A 809 26.42 -9.51 45.67
C ARG A 809 27.18 -8.46 44.87
N TRP A 810 26.45 -7.60 44.17
CA TRP A 810 27.03 -6.52 43.38
C TRP A 810 27.10 -5.27 44.25
N VAL A 811 28.31 -4.75 44.45
CA VAL A 811 28.59 -3.61 45.32
C VAL A 811 29.24 -2.52 44.47
N PRO A 812 28.49 -1.49 44.04
CA PRO A 812 29.08 -0.35 43.33
C PRO A 812 29.88 0.52 44.30
N GLN A 813 30.70 1.42 43.75
CA GLN A 813 31.41 2.42 44.54
C GLN A 813 30.41 3.28 45.33
N GLY A 814 30.70 3.53 46.60
CA GLY A 814 29.87 4.37 47.45
C GLY A 814 29.89 5.84 47.04
N TRP A 815 28.76 6.51 47.23
CA TRP A 815 28.67 7.96 47.02
C TRP A 815 29.36 8.71 48.16
N ALA A 816 30.16 9.73 47.80
CA ALA A 816 30.74 10.64 48.77
C ALA A 816 29.64 11.39 49.56
N TYR A 817 29.95 11.68 50.83
CA TYR A 817 29.08 12.41 51.74
C TYR A 817 28.75 13.79 51.18
N ILE A 818 27.47 14.19 51.28
CA ILE A 818 27.06 15.56 50.98
C ILE A 818 27.32 16.42 52.22
N GLN A 819 26.99 15.88 53.41
CA GLN A 819 27.32 16.51 54.69
C GLN A 819 27.93 15.46 55.64
N PRO A 820 29.27 15.44 55.80
CA PRO A 820 29.96 14.32 56.43
C PRO A 820 29.53 14.08 57.88
N VAL A 821 29.26 15.13 58.67
CA VAL A 821 28.91 14.97 60.08
C VAL A 821 27.49 14.43 60.27
N GLN A 822 26.50 15.04 59.62
CA GLN A 822 25.09 14.65 59.77
C GLN A 822 24.81 13.28 59.19
N ASP A 823 25.39 12.96 58.03
CA ASP A 823 25.19 11.68 57.35
C ASP A 823 25.82 10.52 58.17
N ILE A 824 26.99 10.72 58.81
CA ILE A 824 27.61 9.72 59.69
C ILE A 824 26.78 9.53 60.96
N GLN A 825 26.31 10.61 61.59
CA GLN A 825 25.45 10.53 62.78
C GLN A 825 24.14 9.79 62.48
N ALA A 826 23.50 10.07 61.35
CA ALA A 826 22.31 9.36 60.91
C ALA A 826 22.58 7.86 60.71
N ARG A 827 23.69 7.49 60.05
CA ARG A 827 24.08 6.08 59.88
C ARG A 827 24.36 5.37 61.20
N MET A 828 25.04 6.04 62.14
CA MET A 828 25.27 5.48 63.48
C MET A 828 23.93 5.22 64.20
N MET A 829 22.98 6.16 64.11
CA MET A 829 21.64 5.99 64.67
C MET A 829 20.88 4.84 64.00
N GLU A 830 20.94 4.70 62.67
CA GLU A 830 20.31 3.58 61.95
C GLU A 830 20.85 2.22 62.36
N VAL A 831 22.17 2.10 62.50
CA VAL A 831 22.83 0.85 62.93
C VAL A 831 22.47 0.54 64.39
N ASN A 832 22.53 1.53 65.28
CA ASN A 832 22.18 1.36 66.69
C ASN A 832 20.69 1.04 66.89
N ALA A 833 19.81 1.59 66.05
CA ALA A 833 18.38 1.28 66.04
C ALA A 833 18.05 -0.08 65.38
N GLY A 834 19.03 -0.75 64.79
CA GLY A 834 18.84 -2.04 64.12
C GLY A 834 18.14 -1.97 62.76
N PHE A 835 17.97 -0.79 62.17
CA PHE A 835 17.38 -0.64 60.83
C PHE A 835 18.36 -1.04 59.72
N ASN A 836 19.66 -0.99 59.99
CA ASN A 836 20.73 -1.41 59.09
C ASN A 836 21.85 -2.12 59.86
N SER A 837 22.63 -2.97 59.18
CA SER A 837 23.82 -3.59 59.78
C SER A 837 25.08 -2.76 59.49
N ARG A 838 26.10 -2.90 60.35
CA ARG A 838 27.42 -2.31 60.11
C ARG A 838 28.03 -2.81 58.79
N SER A 839 27.91 -4.10 58.50
CA SER A 839 28.41 -4.68 57.25
C SER A 839 27.73 -4.06 56.03
N GLU A 840 26.41 -3.79 56.09
CA GLU A 840 25.69 -3.09 55.03
C GLU A 840 26.24 -1.67 54.80
N MET A 841 26.58 -0.95 55.87
CA MET A 841 27.11 0.41 55.77
C MET A 841 28.52 0.48 55.20
N VAL A 842 29.36 -0.52 55.49
CA VAL A 842 30.71 -0.64 54.92
C VAL A 842 30.62 -1.01 53.44
N LEU A 843 29.76 -1.97 53.10
CA LEU A 843 29.52 -2.39 51.71
C LEU A 843 28.97 -1.22 50.87
N ARG A 844 28.05 -0.40 51.40
CA ARG A 844 27.57 0.81 50.69
C ARG A 844 28.66 1.84 50.39
N GLN A 845 29.82 1.77 51.07
CA GLN A 845 30.96 2.64 50.78
C GLN A 845 31.89 2.05 49.71
N GLY A 846 31.64 0.82 49.28
CA GLY A 846 32.45 0.11 48.28
C GLY A 846 33.58 -0.74 48.86
N TYR A 847 33.63 -0.90 50.19
CA TYR A 847 34.63 -1.71 50.88
C TYR A 847 34.04 -3.02 51.39
N ASP A 848 34.87 -4.04 51.53
CA ASP A 848 34.47 -5.30 52.17
C ASP A 848 34.43 -5.13 53.69
N ALA A 849 33.35 -5.58 54.31
CA ALA A 849 33.18 -5.52 55.75
C ALA A 849 34.22 -6.38 56.49
N GLU A 850 34.58 -7.54 55.93
CA GLU A 850 35.55 -8.45 56.54
C GLU A 850 36.95 -7.82 56.56
N THR A 851 37.38 -7.23 55.45
CA THR A 851 38.67 -6.52 55.37
C THR A 851 38.73 -5.35 56.35
N VAL A 852 37.66 -4.57 56.46
CA VAL A 852 37.60 -3.45 57.41
C VAL A 852 37.66 -3.95 58.85
N ASP A 853 37.12 -5.12 59.16
CA ASP A 853 37.20 -5.72 60.50
C ASP A 853 38.61 -6.17 60.84
N GLU A 854 39.30 -6.81 59.89
CA GLU A 854 40.69 -7.21 60.02
C GLU A 854 41.62 -6.00 60.21
N GLU A 855 41.43 -4.94 59.42
CA GLU A 855 42.18 -3.68 59.54
C GLU A 855 41.94 -3.01 60.89
N ASN A 856 40.68 -2.89 61.32
CA ASN A 856 40.35 -2.32 62.63
C ASN A 856 40.96 -3.12 63.77
N ALA A 857 40.95 -4.45 63.71
CA ALA A 857 41.58 -5.30 64.72
C ALA A 857 43.11 -5.13 64.73
N ALA A 858 43.75 -5.03 63.56
CA ALA A 858 45.18 -4.79 63.43
C ALA A 858 45.58 -3.40 63.95
N ASP A 859 44.79 -2.37 63.66
CA ASP A 859 45.02 -1.00 64.11
C ASP A 859 44.80 -0.86 65.61
N GLN A 860 43.81 -1.55 66.18
CA GLN A 860 43.62 -1.63 67.63
C GLN A 860 44.82 -2.23 68.35
N LYS A 861 45.34 -3.34 67.82
CA LYS A 861 46.55 -3.98 68.35
C LYS A 861 47.75 -3.01 68.30
N ARG A 862 47.95 -2.35 67.16
CA ARG A 862 49.04 -1.39 66.95
C ARG A 862 48.92 -0.15 67.83
N ALA A 863 47.71 0.37 68.02
CA ALA A 863 47.44 1.51 68.88
C ALA A 863 47.78 1.19 70.35
N ARG A 864 47.46 -0.02 70.83
CA ARG A 864 47.86 -0.50 72.17
C ARG A 864 49.38 -0.62 72.30
N GLU A 865 50.06 -1.16 71.31
CA GLU A 865 51.53 -1.30 71.30
C GLU A 865 52.24 0.06 71.31
N LEU A 866 51.69 1.07 70.62
CA LEU A 866 52.27 2.41 70.51
C LEU A 866 51.78 3.41 71.56
N GLY A 867 50.86 3.01 72.46
CA GLY A 867 50.27 3.90 73.46
C GLY A 867 49.40 5.03 72.88
N LEU A 868 48.83 4.84 71.69
CA LEU A 868 48.02 5.85 70.99
C LEU A 868 46.54 5.69 71.38
N ASN A 869 45.91 6.75 71.90
CA ASN A 869 44.50 6.75 72.27
C ASN A 869 43.64 7.51 71.25
N TYR A 870 42.99 6.77 70.35
CA TYR A 870 41.93 7.26 69.48
C TYR A 870 40.59 7.08 70.20
N LYS A 871 39.86 8.17 70.48
CA LYS A 871 38.65 8.24 71.32
C LYS A 871 37.40 7.44 70.85
N THR A 872 37.53 6.33 70.10
CA THR A 872 36.40 5.61 69.47
C THR A 872 36.29 4.12 69.82
N LEU A 873 36.95 3.62 70.86
CA LEU A 873 36.73 2.26 71.34
C LEU A 873 36.40 2.28 72.82
N VAL A 874 35.12 2.13 73.13
CA VAL A 874 34.65 1.89 74.50
C VAL A 874 35.32 0.60 74.97
N GLU A 875 36.10 0.69 76.03
CA GLU A 875 36.70 -0.45 76.73
C GLU A 875 35.58 -1.44 77.10
N LEU A 876 35.71 -2.70 76.68
CA LEU A 876 34.99 -3.79 77.34
C LEU A 876 35.51 -3.86 78.79
N PRO A 877 34.63 -3.91 79.81
CA PRO A 877 35.08 -3.97 81.18
C PRO A 877 35.90 -5.25 81.37
N THR A 878 37.17 -5.11 81.75
CA THR A 878 37.96 -6.23 82.25
C THR A 878 37.35 -6.69 83.57
N GLU A 879 37.00 -7.98 83.66
CA GLU A 879 36.54 -8.62 84.90
C GLU A 879 37.51 -8.32 86.06
N PRO A 880 37.01 -8.08 87.28
CA PRO A 880 37.87 -7.85 88.42
C PRO A 880 38.63 -9.13 88.76
N ALA A 881 39.94 -8.97 88.97
CA ALA A 881 40.81 -10.03 89.48
C ALA A 881 40.22 -10.65 90.75
N ASP A 882 39.92 -11.94 90.69
CA ASP A 882 39.58 -12.74 91.86
C ASP A 882 40.74 -12.65 92.86
N LYS A 883 40.42 -12.07 94.02
CA LYS A 883 41.27 -12.08 95.20
C LYS A 883 41.38 -13.51 95.70
N GLU A 884 42.61 -14.03 95.71
CA GLU A 884 43.03 -15.06 96.65
C GLU A 884 42.68 -14.63 98.09
N THR A 885 42.06 -15.53 98.85
CA THR A 885 42.50 -16.02 100.19
C THR A 885 41.36 -16.71 100.95
N PRO A 886 41.64 -17.66 101.86
CA PRO A 886 42.71 -18.67 101.91
C PRO A 886 42.22 -20.12 101.76
#